data_AF-A0A550IF70-F1
#
_entry.id   AF-A0A550IF70-F1
#
_cell.length_a   1.000
_cell.length_b   1.000
_cell.length_c   1.000
_cell.angle_alpha   90.00
_cell.angle_beta   90.00
_cell.angle_gamma   90.00
#
_symmetry.space_group_name_H-M   'P 1'
#
loop_
_entity.id
_entity.type
_entity.pdbx_description
1 polymer ?
#
loop_
_entity_poly.entity_id
_entity_poly.type
_entity_poly.pdbx_seq_one_letter_code
_entity_poly.pdbx_strand_id
1 'polypeptide(L)'
;MCRMTHITKGANTPVPAALLRVAVCRRSVPGAPSVDASALLLDALGKVRGDADLVFYNQPAHPSGAVRHAGTADGGGQLAEWLELDLPRIEPDVQRVVIAGSCDGGAFGAVPGLNVQALTGDGTVVARYDVTDATEETAFVLGEFYRRNGTWKFRAVGQGYASGLAGLATDFGTAVEDPTPPPPPIPAPAPPPTPTAPPGYDVRDAVPPHPGPAPRAPAAAVSFGPGFQPFVQRGRGNGVVSVGVPIPPGPVIVEAWHEGDGYFGMHTLNRRNKDDDLLYNSTLRDFRGRTLVHPPEGIPLRLRVEADNDWTVMVQPLSVARRLDSPLQGYGPEVVAYTGTAADIDVEFAGDEDGGGYFALKSQELANLRNPDEYDLLVNETDALRQTVPVPAGPLLLLIEADGPWQLTARPLPVLDQAAAQSSGDYTGRGKSTVTLVNPAPGRPSILEYAISDEGSFMGYEVKLLDEYDDEAKFLRGQFHGRRGRTLLFRKGEPEARLRIEDAGDWSFRLLPVEQAQPLAGSVEGVGSTVLGYTGPPALVHLRRTTDDDGWLDSSTVQPHGKGVVCADTSGRRRPVTGPLWVSEAGYCYLLVQADDRTGWRLDPAPLETAPVFGQQAGPVSGQGYGVVRHTGPETEMMLTHEGRGMLDQLVVWELDERLRPVRRIAPASGLQRLPGGFLQIRTNGNWTIENGG
;
A
#
# COMPACT_ATOMS: atom_id res chain seq x y z
N MET A 1 -36.56 -26.06 4.75
CA MET A 1 -36.77 -24.89 5.63
C MET A 1 -35.40 -24.37 6.04
N CYS A 2 -34.87 -23.39 5.31
CA CYS A 2 -33.60 -22.75 5.66
C CYS A 2 -33.89 -21.79 6.82
N ARG A 3 -33.27 -22.03 7.97
CA ARG A 3 -33.48 -21.23 9.19
C ARG A 3 -32.94 -19.83 8.92
N MET A 4 -33.78 -18.80 9.06
CA MET A 4 -33.35 -17.39 9.05
C MET A 4 -32.23 -17.23 10.08
N THR A 5 -31.01 -16.93 9.63
CA THR A 5 -29.85 -16.82 10.52
C THR A 5 -29.69 -15.36 10.92
N HIS A 6 -30.36 -15.00 12.01
CA HIS A 6 -30.14 -13.74 12.70
C HIS A 6 -28.80 -13.81 13.43
N ILE A 7 -27.90 -12.87 13.14
CA ILE A 7 -26.55 -12.82 13.71
C ILE A 7 -26.36 -11.52 14.49
N THR A 8 -25.59 -11.58 15.57
CA THR A 8 -25.23 -10.43 16.41
C THR A 8 -23.95 -9.78 15.91
N LYS A 9 -23.68 -8.55 16.35
CA LYS A 9 -22.42 -7.84 16.10
C LYS A 9 -21.20 -8.73 16.39
N GLY A 10 -20.23 -8.77 15.48
CA GLY A 10 -19.04 -9.63 15.51
C GLY A 10 -19.24 -11.07 15.04
N ALA A 11 -20.48 -11.58 15.01
CA ALA A 11 -20.76 -12.93 14.55
C ALA A 11 -20.69 -13.03 13.01
N ASN A 12 -20.44 -14.24 12.50
CA ASN A 12 -20.37 -14.51 11.07
C ASN A 12 -21.05 -15.82 10.70
N THR A 13 -21.56 -15.91 9.48
CA THR A 13 -22.23 -17.08 8.92
C THR A 13 -21.73 -17.34 7.49
N PRO A 14 -21.60 -18.60 7.03
CA PRO A 14 -21.34 -18.88 5.62
C PRO A 14 -22.50 -18.37 4.74
N VAL A 15 -22.17 -17.91 3.53
CA VAL A 15 -23.14 -17.52 2.51
C VAL A 15 -22.85 -18.27 1.20
N PRO A 16 -23.86 -18.58 0.37
CA PRO A 16 -23.61 -19.24 -0.89
C PRO A 16 -22.80 -18.35 -1.83
N ALA A 17 -21.85 -18.94 -2.56
CA ALA A 17 -21.12 -18.27 -3.63
C ALA A 17 -22.03 -18.14 -4.86
N ALA A 18 -22.95 -17.17 -4.81
CA ALA A 18 -23.92 -16.88 -5.86
C ALA A 18 -24.17 -15.36 -5.91
N LEU A 19 -25.00 -14.92 -6.84
CA LEU A 19 -25.56 -13.56 -6.82
C LEU A 19 -26.42 -13.38 -5.56
N LEU A 20 -26.00 -12.45 -4.70
CA LEU A 20 -26.72 -12.04 -3.51
C LEU A 20 -27.27 -10.63 -3.69
N ARG A 21 -28.46 -10.38 -3.14
CA ARG A 21 -29.03 -9.05 -2.96
C ARG A 21 -28.84 -8.66 -1.51
N VAL A 22 -28.26 -7.50 -1.25
CA VAL A 22 -28.05 -6.96 0.08
C VAL A 22 -28.99 -5.77 0.27
N ALA A 23 -29.76 -5.80 1.35
CA ALA A 23 -30.71 -4.75 1.69
C ALA A 23 -30.28 -4.07 2.99
N VAL A 24 -30.08 -2.75 2.96
CA VAL A 24 -29.94 -1.90 4.15
C VAL A 24 -31.30 -1.28 4.45
N CYS A 25 -32.03 -1.90 5.39
CA CYS A 25 -33.43 -1.58 5.68
C CYS A 25 -33.56 -0.59 6.84
N ARG A 26 -34.57 0.28 6.74
CA ARG A 26 -34.98 1.25 7.77
C ARG A 26 -36.50 1.45 7.73
N ARG A 27 -37.08 1.90 8.84
CA ARG A 27 -38.49 2.32 8.86
C ARG A 27 -38.62 3.71 8.24
N SER A 28 -39.61 3.88 7.37
CA SER A 28 -39.97 5.18 6.80
C SER A 28 -40.80 5.98 7.80
N VAL A 29 -40.17 6.89 8.53
CA VAL A 29 -40.81 7.80 9.49
C VAL A 29 -40.52 9.24 9.07
N PRO A 30 -41.52 10.15 9.08
CA PRO A 30 -41.28 11.56 8.75
C PRO A 30 -40.18 12.17 9.64
N GLY A 31 -39.19 12.82 9.01
CA GLY A 31 -38.08 13.46 9.71
C GLY A 31 -36.94 12.53 10.16
N ALA A 32 -37.00 11.23 9.82
CA ALA A 32 -35.87 10.34 10.02
C ALA A 32 -34.74 10.62 8.99
N PRO A 33 -33.45 10.47 9.37
CA PRO A 33 -32.33 10.65 8.44
C PRO A 33 -32.43 9.72 7.23
N SER A 34 -31.99 10.19 6.06
CA SER A 34 -31.79 9.34 4.89
C SER A 34 -30.56 8.48 5.11
N VAL A 35 -30.58 7.25 4.58
CA VAL A 35 -29.45 6.31 4.65
C VAL A 35 -29.14 5.87 3.23
N ASP A 36 -27.91 6.13 2.82
CA ASP A 36 -27.35 5.66 1.56
C ASP A 36 -26.38 4.52 1.84
N ALA A 37 -26.47 3.44 1.08
CA ALA A 37 -25.62 2.26 1.23
C ALA A 37 -24.52 2.26 0.17
N SER A 38 -23.33 1.84 0.56
CA SER A 38 -22.20 1.68 -0.33
C SER A 38 -21.52 0.32 -0.12
N ALA A 39 -20.83 -0.14 -1.15
CA ALA A 39 -19.98 -1.31 -1.11
C ALA A 39 -18.54 -0.92 -1.43
N LEU A 40 -17.60 -1.29 -0.56
CA LEU A 40 -16.17 -1.08 -0.76
C LEU A 40 -15.51 -2.44 -1.01
N LEU A 41 -14.90 -2.62 -2.18
CA LEU A 41 -14.17 -3.83 -2.54
C LEU A 41 -12.72 -3.66 -2.07
N LEU A 42 -12.27 -4.55 -1.17
CA LEU A 42 -10.98 -4.42 -0.52
C LEU A 42 -10.05 -5.57 -0.90
N ASP A 43 -8.79 -5.22 -1.09
CA ASP A 43 -7.70 -6.15 -1.34
C ASP A 43 -7.28 -6.95 -0.08
N ALA A 44 -6.18 -7.69 -0.18
CA ALA A 44 -5.62 -8.46 0.94
C ALA A 44 -5.07 -7.59 2.09
N LEU A 45 -4.70 -6.33 1.79
CA LEU A 45 -4.25 -5.34 2.78
C LEU A 45 -5.44 -4.66 3.47
N GLY A 46 -6.66 -4.82 2.94
CA GLY A 46 -7.86 -4.20 3.48
C GLY A 46 -8.09 -2.79 2.98
N LYS A 47 -7.51 -2.42 1.83
CA LYS A 47 -7.71 -1.13 1.18
C LYS A 47 -8.44 -1.30 -0.14
N VAL A 48 -9.17 -0.27 -0.57
CA VAL A 48 -9.67 -0.21 -1.94
C VAL A 48 -8.48 -0.06 -2.90
N ARG A 49 -8.56 -0.63 -4.10
CA ARG A 49 -7.47 -0.54 -5.10
C ARG A 49 -7.54 0.76 -5.91
N GLY A 50 -8.65 1.49 -5.79
CA GLY A 50 -8.95 2.76 -6.43
C GLY A 50 -10.44 3.08 -6.34
N ASP A 51 -10.87 4.21 -6.89
CA ASP A 51 -12.26 4.68 -6.74
C ASP A 51 -13.29 3.74 -7.38
N ALA A 52 -12.89 2.97 -8.40
CA ALA A 52 -13.71 1.93 -9.02
C ALA A 52 -14.23 0.88 -8.03
N ASP A 53 -13.48 0.61 -6.96
CA ASP A 53 -13.82 -0.33 -5.90
C ASP A 53 -14.86 0.24 -4.91
N LEU A 54 -15.30 1.48 -5.10
CA LEU A 54 -16.41 2.09 -4.37
C LEU A 54 -17.68 2.07 -5.21
N VAL A 55 -18.68 1.33 -4.76
CA VAL A 55 -20.00 1.27 -5.41
C VAL A 55 -21.03 1.95 -4.52
N PHE A 56 -21.65 3.01 -5.02
CA PHE A 56 -22.65 3.82 -4.32
C PHE A 56 -23.55 4.52 -5.33
N TYR A 57 -24.50 5.37 -4.90
CA TYR A 57 -25.49 5.95 -5.82
C TYR A 57 -24.90 6.73 -7.01
N ASN A 58 -23.78 7.44 -6.83
CA ASN A 58 -23.14 8.24 -7.90
C ASN A 58 -22.21 7.39 -8.79
N GLN A 59 -21.78 6.22 -8.30
CA GLN A 59 -21.04 5.20 -9.04
C GLN A 59 -21.74 3.85 -8.88
N PRO A 60 -22.86 3.62 -9.58
CA PRO A 60 -23.79 2.56 -9.24
C PRO A 60 -23.33 1.16 -9.65
N ALA A 61 -22.19 1.00 -10.32
CA ALA A 61 -21.69 -0.32 -10.70
C ALA A 61 -20.17 -0.37 -10.68
N HIS A 62 -19.62 -1.46 -10.13
CA HIS A 62 -18.21 -1.81 -10.26
C HIS A 62 -17.90 -2.19 -11.73
N PRO A 63 -16.74 -1.83 -12.30
CA PRO A 63 -16.40 -2.12 -13.71
C PRO A 63 -16.47 -3.61 -14.10
N SER A 64 -16.17 -4.52 -13.18
CA SER A 64 -16.29 -5.98 -13.43
C SER A 64 -17.74 -6.48 -13.52
N GLY A 65 -18.70 -5.64 -13.14
CA GLY A 65 -20.12 -5.98 -13.02
C GLY A 65 -20.43 -6.91 -11.84
N ALA A 66 -19.47 -7.18 -10.96
CA ALA A 66 -19.65 -8.04 -9.80
C ALA A 66 -20.41 -7.38 -8.65
N VAL A 67 -20.41 -6.04 -8.56
CA VAL A 67 -21.12 -5.30 -7.52
C VAL A 67 -21.90 -4.15 -8.13
N ARG A 68 -23.16 -3.96 -7.73
CA ARG A 68 -24.05 -2.90 -8.24
C ARG A 68 -24.91 -2.30 -7.13
N HIS A 69 -25.08 -0.99 -7.14
CA HIS A 69 -26.08 -0.27 -6.38
C HIS A 69 -27.40 -0.21 -7.17
N ALA A 70 -28.47 -0.74 -6.59
CA ALA A 70 -29.79 -0.88 -7.22
C ALA A 70 -30.81 0.16 -6.73
N GLY A 71 -30.39 1.06 -5.84
CA GLY A 71 -31.22 2.18 -5.36
C GLY A 71 -32.19 1.81 -4.25
N THR A 72 -32.98 2.81 -3.83
CA THR A 72 -33.97 2.68 -2.77
C THR A 72 -35.26 2.05 -3.29
N ALA A 73 -35.71 0.97 -2.64
CA ALA A 73 -37.00 0.33 -2.93
C ALA A 73 -37.60 -0.33 -1.68
N ASP A 74 -38.76 -0.98 -1.81
CA ASP A 74 -39.34 -1.76 -0.71
C ASP A 74 -38.48 -2.98 -0.38
N GLY A 75 -38.24 -3.21 0.91
CA GLY A 75 -37.48 -4.32 1.49
C GLY A 75 -38.30 -5.19 2.42
N GLY A 76 -39.57 -5.47 2.06
CA GLY A 76 -40.48 -6.25 2.88
C GLY A 76 -41.28 -5.39 3.87
N GLY A 77 -41.85 -4.28 3.39
CA GLY A 77 -42.60 -3.31 4.22
C GLY A 77 -41.73 -2.31 4.98
N GLN A 78 -40.43 -2.27 4.65
CA GLN A 78 -39.46 -1.29 5.12
C GLN A 78 -38.82 -0.60 3.91
N LEU A 79 -38.33 0.62 4.08
CA LEU A 79 -37.53 1.27 3.05
C LEU A 79 -36.14 0.64 3.04
N ALA A 80 -35.65 0.21 1.89
CA ALA A 80 -34.36 -0.47 1.77
C ALA A 80 -33.51 0.11 0.67
N GLU A 81 -32.23 0.33 0.98
CA GLU A 81 -31.21 0.59 -0.03
C GLU A 81 -30.62 -0.74 -0.51
N TRP A 82 -30.64 -0.97 -1.82
CA TRP A 82 -30.29 -2.26 -2.39
C TRP A 82 -28.91 -2.26 -3.05
N LEU A 83 -28.12 -3.27 -2.73
CA LEU A 83 -26.88 -3.65 -3.41
C LEU A 83 -27.03 -5.06 -3.99
N GLU A 84 -26.32 -5.35 -5.07
CA GLU A 84 -26.22 -6.67 -5.69
C GLU A 84 -24.75 -7.08 -5.77
N LEU A 85 -24.44 -8.29 -5.30
CA LEU A 85 -23.08 -8.82 -5.23
C LEU A 85 -23.03 -10.21 -5.88
N ASP A 86 -22.40 -10.32 -7.05
CA ASP A 86 -22.10 -11.58 -7.74
C ASP A 86 -20.77 -12.15 -7.23
N LEU A 87 -20.83 -12.83 -6.08
CA LEU A 87 -19.65 -13.30 -5.34
C LEU A 87 -18.69 -14.21 -6.15
N PRO A 88 -19.16 -15.04 -7.09
CA PRO A 88 -18.29 -15.77 -8.03
C PRO A 88 -17.54 -14.90 -9.04
N ARG A 89 -18.08 -13.73 -9.43
CA ARG A 89 -17.45 -12.82 -10.40
C ARG A 89 -16.46 -11.85 -9.77
N ILE A 90 -16.48 -11.71 -8.45
CA ILE A 90 -15.51 -10.90 -7.72
C ILE A 90 -14.10 -11.46 -7.96
N GLU A 91 -13.20 -10.60 -8.37
CA GLU A 91 -11.84 -10.94 -8.76
C GLU A 91 -11.04 -11.57 -7.60
N PRO A 92 -10.03 -12.42 -7.88
CA PRO A 92 -9.22 -13.05 -6.85
C PRO A 92 -8.57 -12.06 -5.88
N ASP A 93 -8.17 -10.88 -6.37
CA ASP A 93 -7.45 -9.86 -5.61
C ASP A 93 -8.35 -9.19 -4.55
N VAL A 94 -9.67 -9.18 -4.75
CA VAL A 94 -10.64 -8.69 -3.76
C VAL A 94 -10.88 -9.78 -2.72
N GLN A 95 -10.40 -9.54 -1.51
CA GLN A 95 -10.53 -10.46 -0.38
C GLN A 95 -11.78 -10.19 0.46
N ARG A 96 -12.27 -8.94 0.44
CA ARG A 96 -13.41 -8.49 1.23
C ARG A 96 -14.30 -7.50 0.46
N VAL A 97 -15.60 -7.53 0.72
CA VAL A 97 -16.54 -6.48 0.30
C VAL A 97 -17.24 -5.95 1.54
N VAL A 98 -16.95 -4.70 1.90
CA VAL A 98 -17.54 -4.03 3.06
C VAL A 98 -18.84 -3.35 2.65
N ILE A 99 -19.89 -3.54 3.44
CA ILE A 99 -21.17 -2.86 3.29
C ILE A 99 -21.21 -1.72 4.30
N ALA A 100 -21.09 -0.50 3.78
CA ALA A 100 -21.12 0.73 4.55
C ALA A 100 -22.43 1.49 4.32
N GLY A 101 -22.74 2.40 5.22
CA GLY A 101 -23.82 3.35 5.06
C GLY A 101 -23.42 4.73 5.54
N SER A 102 -23.98 5.76 4.92
CA SER A 102 -23.89 7.16 5.35
C SER A 102 -25.28 7.72 5.61
N CYS A 103 -25.39 8.59 6.60
CA CYS A 103 -26.62 9.33 6.89
C CYS A 103 -26.53 10.77 6.40
N ASP A 104 -27.62 11.27 5.81
CA ASP A 104 -27.84 12.69 5.58
C ASP A 104 -29.08 13.16 6.39
N GLY A 105 -29.01 14.38 6.91
CA GLY A 105 -30.04 14.95 7.79
C GLY A 105 -30.06 14.43 9.25
N GLY A 106 -29.02 13.70 9.71
CA GLY A 106 -28.85 13.30 11.12
C GLY A 106 -27.90 12.11 11.34
N ALA A 107 -27.87 11.55 12.56
CA ALA A 107 -27.03 10.41 12.94
C ALA A 107 -27.75 9.06 12.89
N PHE A 108 -27.01 7.95 12.79
CA PHE A 108 -27.56 6.59 12.71
C PHE A 108 -28.40 6.19 13.93
N GLY A 109 -28.14 6.71 15.12
CA GLY A 109 -28.97 6.48 16.31
C GLY A 109 -30.40 7.01 16.18
N ALA A 110 -30.65 7.95 15.26
CA ALA A 110 -31.98 8.47 14.96
C ALA A 110 -32.69 7.69 13.84
N VAL A 111 -32.06 6.67 13.24
CA VAL A 111 -32.64 5.86 12.15
C VAL A 111 -33.42 4.67 12.72
N PRO A 112 -34.77 4.67 12.66
CA PRO A 112 -35.56 3.65 13.33
C PRO A 112 -35.52 2.31 12.57
N GLY A 113 -35.11 1.24 13.25
CA GLY A 113 -35.20 -0.13 12.71
C GLY A 113 -34.12 -0.48 11.67
N LEU A 114 -32.94 0.14 11.78
CA LEU A 114 -31.80 -0.12 10.92
C LEU A 114 -31.36 -1.60 10.97
N ASN A 115 -31.28 -2.24 9.81
CA ASN A 115 -30.76 -3.60 9.70
C ASN A 115 -30.14 -3.85 8.32
N VAL A 116 -29.20 -4.79 8.23
CA VAL A 116 -28.64 -5.29 6.97
C VAL A 116 -29.04 -6.74 6.77
N GLN A 117 -29.48 -7.07 5.56
CA GLN A 117 -29.90 -8.42 5.16
C GLN A 117 -29.19 -8.83 3.88
N ALA A 118 -28.70 -10.07 3.83
CA ALA A 118 -28.22 -10.70 2.61
C ALA A 118 -29.24 -11.75 2.16
N LEU A 119 -29.68 -11.67 0.90
CA LEU A 119 -30.71 -12.49 0.30
C LEU A 119 -30.18 -13.20 -0.94
N THR A 120 -30.60 -14.44 -1.17
CA THR A 120 -30.39 -15.12 -2.46
C THR A 120 -31.35 -14.60 -3.53
N GLY A 121 -31.11 -14.93 -4.80
CA GLY A 121 -31.92 -14.46 -5.93
C GLY A 121 -33.41 -14.83 -5.88
N ASP A 122 -33.78 -15.85 -5.09
CA ASP A 122 -35.16 -16.26 -4.82
C ASP A 122 -35.81 -15.49 -3.63
N GLY A 123 -35.09 -14.56 -3.01
CA GLY A 123 -35.54 -13.77 -1.86
C GLY A 123 -35.34 -14.44 -0.49
N THR A 124 -34.66 -15.60 -0.41
CA THR A 124 -34.37 -16.23 0.88
C THR A 124 -33.29 -15.44 1.65
N VAL A 125 -33.58 -15.02 2.89
CA VAL A 125 -32.61 -14.33 3.76
C VAL A 125 -31.59 -15.34 4.31
N VAL A 126 -30.32 -15.18 3.94
CA VAL A 126 -29.21 -16.04 4.37
C VAL A 126 -28.41 -15.45 5.54
N ALA A 127 -28.46 -14.13 5.72
CA ALA A 127 -27.93 -13.45 6.89
C ALA A 127 -28.75 -12.20 7.20
N ARG A 128 -28.99 -11.93 8.49
CA ARG A 128 -29.61 -10.69 8.96
C ARG A 128 -28.89 -10.18 10.22
N TYR A 129 -28.58 -8.90 10.25
CA TYR A 129 -28.04 -8.21 11.41
C TYR A 129 -28.85 -6.94 11.69
N ASP A 130 -29.45 -6.86 12.88
CA ASP A 130 -30.14 -5.66 13.36
C ASP A 130 -29.16 -4.77 14.12
N VAL A 131 -29.10 -3.49 13.75
CA VAL A 131 -28.25 -2.50 14.42
C VAL A 131 -29.05 -1.87 15.55
N THR A 132 -28.64 -2.12 16.80
CA THR A 132 -29.33 -1.65 18.00
C THR A 132 -28.48 -0.72 18.86
N ASP A 133 -27.20 -0.56 18.54
CA ASP A 133 -26.19 0.14 19.31
C ASP A 133 -25.60 1.37 18.59
N ALA A 134 -26.22 1.82 17.49
CA ALA A 134 -25.83 3.06 16.82
C ALA A 134 -26.20 4.29 17.67
N THR A 135 -25.33 5.30 17.66
CA THR A 135 -25.44 6.50 18.48
C THR A 135 -25.33 7.77 17.61
N GLU A 136 -24.25 8.53 17.74
CA GLU A 136 -24.06 9.83 17.11
C GLU A 136 -23.33 9.77 15.76
N GLU A 137 -23.05 8.57 15.25
CA GLU A 137 -22.23 8.39 14.05
C GLU A 137 -23.00 8.71 12.76
N THR A 138 -22.31 9.30 11.78
CA THR A 138 -22.89 9.68 10.47
C THR A 138 -22.42 8.77 9.33
N ALA A 139 -21.42 7.93 9.57
CA ALA A 139 -21.04 6.81 8.71
C ALA A 139 -20.93 5.51 9.53
N PHE A 140 -21.25 4.37 8.91
CA PHE A 140 -21.37 3.10 9.62
C PHE A 140 -20.99 1.92 8.74
N VAL A 141 -20.15 1.01 9.23
CA VAL A 141 -19.89 -0.28 8.60
C VAL A 141 -20.86 -1.30 9.18
N LEU A 142 -21.82 -1.72 8.37
CA LEU A 142 -22.89 -2.64 8.78
C LEU A 142 -22.39 -4.09 8.80
N GLY A 143 -21.63 -4.49 7.79
CA GLY A 143 -21.09 -5.84 7.68
C GLY A 143 -20.09 -6.00 6.55
N GLU A 144 -19.49 -7.17 6.45
CA GLU A 144 -18.52 -7.50 5.39
C GLU A 144 -18.72 -8.91 4.85
N PHE A 145 -18.57 -9.07 3.54
CA PHE A 145 -18.37 -10.35 2.88
C PHE A 145 -16.87 -10.61 2.78
N TYR A 146 -16.40 -11.79 3.16
CA TYR A 146 -14.97 -12.12 3.08
C TYR A 146 -14.74 -13.57 2.70
N ARG A 147 -13.61 -13.82 2.03
CA ARG A 147 -13.15 -15.16 1.66
C ARG A 147 -12.34 -15.79 2.79
N ARG A 148 -12.63 -17.04 3.14
CA ARG A 148 -11.81 -17.86 4.03
C ARG A 148 -11.81 -19.30 3.54
N ASN A 149 -10.63 -19.85 3.25
CA ASN A 149 -10.46 -21.20 2.71
C ASN A 149 -11.33 -21.46 1.45
N GLY A 150 -11.35 -20.48 0.52
CA GLY A 150 -12.13 -20.57 -0.73
C GLY A 150 -13.65 -20.46 -0.57
N THR A 151 -14.17 -20.17 0.63
CA THR A 151 -15.61 -20.01 0.89
C THR A 151 -15.93 -18.58 1.32
N TRP A 152 -17.03 -18.02 0.81
CA TRP A 152 -17.54 -16.72 1.21
C TRP A 152 -18.32 -16.80 2.52
N LYS A 153 -18.09 -15.83 3.41
CA LYS A 153 -18.82 -15.67 4.67
C LYS A 153 -19.25 -14.21 4.83
N PHE A 154 -20.37 -14.00 5.51
CA PHE A 154 -20.82 -12.66 5.93
C PHE A 154 -20.55 -12.49 7.42
N ARG A 155 -20.00 -11.34 7.82
CA ARG A 155 -19.78 -10.93 9.23
C ARG A 155 -20.56 -9.66 9.51
N ALA A 156 -21.28 -9.63 10.63
CA ALA A 156 -21.85 -8.41 11.19
C ALA A 156 -20.75 -7.60 11.87
N VAL A 157 -20.52 -6.35 11.45
CA VAL A 157 -19.42 -5.52 11.96
C VAL A 157 -19.94 -4.50 12.96
N GLY A 158 -20.92 -3.68 12.56
CA GLY A 158 -21.59 -2.74 13.44
C GLY A 158 -20.70 -1.61 13.95
N GLN A 159 -19.77 -1.10 13.14
CA GLN A 159 -18.81 -0.08 13.56
C GLN A 159 -19.22 1.30 13.04
N GLY A 160 -19.46 2.24 13.95
CA GLY A 160 -19.77 3.62 13.60
C GLY A 160 -18.53 4.51 13.53
N TYR A 161 -18.62 5.57 12.72
CA TYR A 161 -17.59 6.58 12.52
C TYR A 161 -18.14 7.96 12.89
N ALA A 162 -17.68 8.49 14.02
CA ALA A 162 -18.05 9.85 14.47
C ALA A 162 -17.46 10.94 13.57
N SER A 163 -16.31 10.68 12.93
CA SER A 163 -15.71 11.52 11.88
C SER A 163 -16.40 11.39 10.52
N GLY A 164 -17.54 10.70 10.46
CA GLY A 164 -18.34 10.54 9.26
C GLY A 164 -17.64 9.81 8.13
N LEU A 165 -18.04 10.12 6.90
CA LEU A 165 -17.55 9.44 5.70
C LEU A 165 -16.03 9.63 5.52
N ALA A 166 -15.47 10.78 5.92
CA ALA A 166 -14.03 11.05 5.86
C ALA A 166 -13.19 10.09 6.73
N GLY A 167 -13.68 9.74 7.93
CA GLY A 167 -13.03 8.76 8.79
C GLY A 167 -13.09 7.34 8.21
N LEU A 168 -14.26 6.95 7.70
CA LEU A 168 -14.44 5.67 7.03
C LEU A 168 -13.56 5.56 5.79
N ALA A 169 -13.50 6.63 5.01
CA ALA A 169 -12.68 6.76 3.82
C ALA A 169 -11.18 6.61 4.12
N THR A 170 -10.68 7.29 5.15
CA THR A 170 -9.28 7.18 5.59
C THR A 170 -8.92 5.74 5.99
N ASP A 171 -9.79 5.07 6.74
CA ASP A 171 -9.59 3.69 7.18
C ASP A 171 -9.52 2.71 6.02
N PHE A 172 -10.27 2.94 4.93
CA PHE A 172 -10.30 2.06 3.76
C PHE A 172 -9.49 2.55 2.55
N GLY A 173 -8.83 3.72 2.66
CA GLY A 173 -7.85 4.21 1.69
C GLY A 173 -8.40 5.14 0.60
N THR A 174 -9.50 5.83 0.85
CA THR A 174 -10.07 6.81 -0.09
C THR A 174 -9.84 8.24 0.40
N ALA A 175 -9.43 9.15 -0.49
CA ALA A 175 -9.39 10.57 -0.21
C ALA A 175 -10.82 11.15 -0.29
N VAL A 176 -11.21 12.01 0.65
CA VAL A 176 -12.49 12.76 0.59
C VAL A 176 -12.13 14.24 0.61
N GLU A 177 -12.46 14.95 -0.47
CA GLU A 177 -12.50 16.41 -0.48
C GLU A 177 -13.84 16.88 0.10
N ASP A 178 -13.80 17.68 1.16
CA ASP A 178 -14.98 18.40 1.67
C ASP A 178 -15.15 19.73 0.91
N PRO A 179 -16.37 20.13 0.51
CA PRO A 179 -16.60 21.41 -0.14
C PRO A 179 -16.56 22.56 0.88
N THR A 180 -15.58 23.46 0.72
CA THR A 180 -15.43 24.68 1.51
C THR A 180 -16.62 25.64 1.32
N PRO A 181 -17.23 26.19 2.39
CA PRO A 181 -18.28 27.19 2.24
C PRO A 181 -17.70 28.51 1.70
N PRO A 182 -18.45 29.29 0.90
CA PRO A 182 -17.92 30.50 0.28
C PRO A 182 -17.62 31.57 1.36
N PRO A 183 -16.49 32.29 1.25
CA PRO A 183 -16.11 33.32 2.20
C PRO A 183 -17.02 34.55 2.07
N PRO A 184 -17.25 35.30 3.18
CA PRO A 184 -18.01 36.54 3.14
C PRO A 184 -17.26 37.63 2.37
N PRO A 185 -17.95 38.59 1.72
CA PRO A 185 -17.32 39.61 0.92
C PRO A 185 -16.54 40.60 1.80
N ILE A 186 -15.27 40.81 1.48
CA ILE A 186 -14.38 41.79 2.13
C ILE A 186 -14.52 43.14 1.39
N PRO A 187 -14.59 44.30 2.10
CA PRO A 187 -14.66 45.61 1.46
C PRO A 187 -13.34 45.99 0.77
N ALA A 188 -13.44 46.63 -0.40
CA ALA A 188 -12.30 47.02 -1.22
C ALA A 188 -11.31 47.97 -0.50
N PRO A 189 -9.99 47.71 -0.52
CA PRO A 189 -8.97 48.68 -0.13
C PRO A 189 -8.65 49.66 -1.26
N ALA A 190 -8.26 50.88 -0.88
CA ALA A 190 -7.83 51.96 -1.76
C ALA A 190 -6.50 51.65 -2.48
N PRO A 191 -6.23 52.25 -3.66
CA PRO A 191 -5.11 51.87 -4.51
C PRO A 191 -3.75 52.33 -3.93
N PRO A 192 -2.72 51.46 -3.90
CA PRO A 192 -1.33 51.88 -3.68
C PRO A 192 -0.70 52.50 -4.94
N PRO A 193 0.39 53.26 -4.79
CA PRO A 193 1.04 53.99 -5.87
C PRO A 193 1.76 53.06 -6.85
N THR A 194 1.75 53.46 -8.12
CA THR A 194 2.33 52.78 -9.27
C THR A 194 3.83 52.50 -9.08
N PRO A 195 4.27 51.23 -9.07
CA PRO A 195 5.66 50.87 -9.28
C PRO A 195 6.03 50.98 -10.76
N THR A 196 7.23 51.47 -11.00
CA THR A 196 7.87 51.60 -12.32
C THR A 196 7.99 50.23 -13.00
N ALA A 197 7.60 50.15 -14.27
CA ALA A 197 7.62 48.94 -15.08
C ALA A 197 9.01 48.25 -15.08
N PRO A 198 9.09 46.94 -14.79
CA PRO A 198 10.23 46.12 -15.18
C PRO A 198 10.26 45.98 -16.72
N PRO A 199 11.43 45.62 -17.31
CA PRO A 199 11.54 45.45 -18.76
C PRO A 199 10.56 44.35 -19.22
N GLY A 200 9.74 44.68 -20.22
CA GLY A 200 8.78 43.75 -20.80
C GLY A 200 9.48 42.47 -21.27
N TYR A 201 9.01 41.34 -20.79
CA TYR A 201 9.30 40.05 -21.40
C TYR A 201 8.54 40.01 -22.73
N ASP A 202 9.27 39.93 -23.84
CA ASP A 202 8.66 39.71 -25.15
C ASP A 202 8.20 38.24 -25.20
N VAL A 203 6.90 38.02 -25.03
CA VAL A 203 6.22 36.70 -25.04
C VAL A 203 6.59 35.87 -26.29
N ARG A 204 7.09 36.54 -27.34
CA ARG A 204 7.53 35.93 -28.61
C ARG A 204 8.73 35.00 -28.51
N ASP A 205 9.61 35.16 -27.52
CA ASP A 205 10.80 34.32 -27.36
C ASP A 205 10.55 33.07 -26.49
N ALA A 206 9.44 33.04 -25.73
CA ALA A 206 9.06 31.91 -24.88
C ALA A 206 8.29 30.81 -25.65
N VAL A 207 7.79 31.12 -26.85
CA VAL A 207 7.12 30.17 -27.75
C VAL A 207 8.17 29.55 -28.68
N PRO A 208 8.49 28.25 -28.58
CA PRO A 208 9.46 27.63 -29.48
C PRO A 208 8.98 27.73 -30.95
N PRO A 209 9.86 28.12 -31.90
CA PRO A 209 9.53 28.08 -33.32
C PRO A 209 9.27 26.63 -33.77
N HIS A 210 8.34 26.46 -34.72
CA HIS A 210 8.02 25.15 -35.30
C HIS A 210 9.28 24.44 -35.85
N PRO A 211 9.61 23.21 -35.42
CA PRO A 211 10.49 22.37 -36.21
C PRO A 211 9.69 21.88 -37.43
N GLY A 212 10.12 22.29 -38.63
CA GLY A 212 9.65 21.68 -39.87
C GLY A 212 9.94 20.17 -39.88
N PRO A 213 9.21 19.37 -40.68
CA PRO A 213 9.41 17.92 -40.70
C PRO A 213 10.79 17.60 -41.28
N ALA A 214 11.71 17.13 -40.44
CA ALA A 214 13.04 16.67 -40.82
C ALA A 214 13.13 15.13 -40.74
N PRO A 215 13.98 14.49 -41.58
CA PRO A 215 13.86 13.08 -41.97
C PRO A 215 14.36 12.06 -40.93
N ARG A 216 14.01 10.80 -41.19
CA ARG A 216 14.07 9.61 -40.33
C ARG A 216 15.49 9.13 -39.90
N ALA A 217 15.59 8.79 -38.59
CA ALA A 217 16.33 7.70 -37.88
C ALA A 217 17.89 7.70 -37.84
N PRO A 218 18.52 7.27 -36.72
CA PRO A 218 18.51 5.86 -36.30
C PRO A 218 18.30 5.57 -34.78
N ALA A 219 18.15 4.26 -34.48
CA ALA A 219 18.00 3.56 -33.20
C ALA A 219 16.61 3.62 -32.54
N ALA A 220 16.15 2.46 -32.04
CA ALA A 220 14.83 2.23 -31.46
C ALA A 220 14.68 3.01 -30.14
N ALA A 221 14.38 4.31 -30.25
CA ALA A 221 13.93 5.08 -29.11
C ALA A 221 12.55 4.57 -28.68
N VAL A 222 12.32 4.50 -27.36
CA VAL A 222 11.00 4.15 -26.82
C VAL A 222 9.97 5.10 -27.45
N SER A 223 8.98 4.51 -28.15
CA SER A 223 7.90 5.26 -28.79
C SER A 223 6.70 5.25 -27.85
N PHE A 224 6.21 6.43 -27.48
CA PHE A 224 5.04 6.63 -26.61
C PHE A 224 3.71 6.32 -27.31
N GLY A 225 3.72 5.46 -28.34
CA GLY A 225 2.55 5.10 -29.13
C GLY A 225 2.81 5.04 -30.65
N PRO A 226 1.78 4.67 -31.44
CA PRO A 226 1.85 4.66 -32.90
C PRO A 226 1.88 6.09 -33.48
N GLY A 227 2.70 6.30 -34.52
CA GLY A 227 2.70 7.54 -35.28
C GLY A 227 1.52 7.64 -36.25
N PHE A 228 1.03 8.85 -36.51
CA PHE A 228 0.06 9.16 -37.56
C PHE A 228 0.28 10.59 -38.09
N GLN A 229 -0.32 10.90 -39.25
CA GLN A 229 -0.23 12.24 -39.85
C GLN A 229 -1.03 13.25 -39.01
N PRO A 230 -0.42 14.37 -38.56
CA PRO A 230 -1.14 15.39 -37.81
C PRO A 230 -2.37 15.91 -38.55
N PHE A 231 -3.47 16.08 -37.84
CA PHE A 231 -4.66 16.77 -38.33
C PHE A 231 -4.60 18.23 -37.91
N VAL A 232 -4.91 19.16 -38.83
CA VAL A 232 -4.91 20.60 -38.55
C VAL A 232 -6.22 21.21 -39.03
N GLN A 233 -6.85 22.01 -38.18
CA GLN A 233 -8.03 22.80 -38.55
C GLN A 233 -7.87 24.23 -38.03
N ARG A 234 -8.23 25.21 -38.88
CA ARG A 234 -8.28 26.62 -38.54
C ARG A 234 -9.73 27.10 -38.49
N GLY A 235 -9.99 28.09 -37.65
CA GLY A 235 -11.29 28.73 -37.55
C GLY A 235 -11.19 30.12 -36.94
N ARG A 236 -12.36 30.74 -36.79
CA ARG A 236 -12.52 32.06 -36.17
C ARG A 236 -13.79 32.05 -35.35
N GLY A 237 -13.75 32.64 -34.17
CA GLY A 237 -14.91 32.66 -33.29
C GLY A 237 -15.24 31.27 -32.72
N ASN A 238 -16.44 31.10 -32.19
CA ASN A 238 -16.91 29.81 -31.71
C ASN A 238 -17.07 28.79 -32.84
N GLY A 239 -16.67 27.54 -32.63
CA GLY A 239 -16.73 26.50 -33.64
C GLY A 239 -16.66 25.07 -33.08
N VAL A 240 -16.81 24.10 -33.98
CA VAL A 240 -16.63 22.67 -33.65
C VAL A 240 -15.66 22.06 -34.65
N VAL A 241 -14.59 21.47 -34.13
CA VAL A 241 -13.61 20.67 -34.86
C VAL A 241 -14.04 19.21 -34.81
N SER A 242 -13.98 18.51 -35.94
CA SER A 242 -14.23 17.07 -36.00
C SER A 242 -13.08 16.41 -36.75
N VAL A 243 -12.32 15.58 -36.04
CA VAL A 243 -11.11 14.96 -36.59
C VAL A 243 -11.52 13.87 -37.57
N GLY A 244 -11.50 14.21 -38.86
CA GLY A 244 -11.95 13.33 -39.94
C GLY A 244 -10.95 12.25 -40.37
N VAL A 245 -9.83 12.11 -39.65
CA VAL A 245 -8.79 11.10 -39.92
C VAL A 245 -8.84 10.00 -38.86
N PRO A 246 -8.56 8.73 -39.21
CA PRO A 246 -8.46 7.66 -38.24
C PRO A 246 -7.32 7.92 -37.25
N ILE A 247 -7.66 8.08 -35.97
CA ILE A 247 -6.69 8.17 -34.87
C ILE A 247 -6.45 6.74 -34.35
N PRO A 248 -5.19 6.29 -34.21
CA PRO A 248 -4.91 5.01 -33.57
C PRO A 248 -5.43 4.95 -32.12
N PRO A 249 -5.74 3.76 -31.57
CA PRO A 249 -6.11 3.63 -30.17
C PRO A 249 -5.01 4.14 -29.23
N GLY A 250 -5.40 4.93 -28.23
CA GLY A 250 -4.50 5.53 -27.24
C GLY A 250 -4.58 7.06 -27.24
N PRO A 251 -3.90 7.70 -26.27
CA PRO A 251 -3.93 9.16 -26.16
C PRO A 251 -3.19 9.84 -27.32
N VAL A 252 -3.56 11.09 -27.55
CA VAL A 252 -2.96 11.98 -28.54
C VAL A 252 -2.60 13.31 -27.90
N ILE A 253 -1.73 14.06 -28.56
CA ILE A 253 -1.48 15.45 -28.19
C ILE A 253 -2.46 16.32 -28.98
N VAL A 254 -3.25 17.11 -28.27
CA VAL A 254 -3.99 18.21 -28.86
C VAL A 254 -3.22 19.48 -28.56
N GLU A 255 -2.82 20.17 -29.62
CA GLU A 255 -2.17 21.47 -29.58
C GLU A 255 -3.14 22.52 -30.12
N ALA A 256 -3.31 23.63 -29.41
CA ALA A 256 -4.12 24.73 -29.88
C ALA A 256 -3.45 26.07 -29.61
N TRP A 257 -3.69 27.04 -30.49
CA TRP A 257 -3.25 28.41 -30.31
C TRP A 257 -4.23 29.41 -30.89
N HIS A 258 -4.26 30.59 -30.29
CA HIS A 258 -4.96 31.76 -30.81
C HIS A 258 -4.01 32.95 -30.87
N GLU A 259 -4.31 33.90 -31.75
CA GLU A 259 -3.52 35.13 -31.90
C GLU A 259 -4.31 36.32 -31.32
N GLY A 260 -3.59 37.24 -30.69
CA GLY A 260 -4.13 38.45 -30.08
C GLY A 260 -4.76 38.24 -28.70
N ASP A 261 -5.36 39.31 -28.18
CA ASP A 261 -6.04 39.34 -26.89
C ASP A 261 -7.47 38.78 -27.01
N GLY A 262 -7.91 37.98 -26.06
CA GLY A 262 -9.28 37.45 -26.04
C GLY A 262 -9.41 36.16 -25.24
N TYR A 263 -10.64 35.70 -25.08
CA TYR A 263 -10.92 34.42 -24.46
C TYR A 263 -10.63 33.26 -25.42
N PHE A 264 -10.06 32.17 -24.91
CA PHE A 264 -9.92 30.89 -25.59
C PHE A 264 -10.25 29.72 -24.67
N GLY A 265 -11.37 29.08 -24.96
CA GLY A 265 -11.85 27.86 -24.33
C GLY A 265 -11.88 26.69 -25.32
N MET A 266 -11.56 25.49 -24.86
CA MET A 266 -11.76 24.28 -25.66
C MET A 266 -12.21 23.10 -24.82
N HIS A 267 -13.23 22.38 -25.30
CA HIS A 267 -13.74 21.17 -24.67
C HIS A 267 -13.71 19.97 -25.62
N THR A 268 -13.47 18.76 -25.10
CA THR A 268 -13.84 17.53 -25.80
C THR A 268 -15.35 17.36 -25.81
N LEU A 269 -15.88 16.70 -26.85
CA LEU A 269 -17.29 16.34 -26.93
C LEU A 269 -17.47 14.83 -26.79
N ASN A 270 -18.32 14.43 -25.84
CA ASN A 270 -18.63 13.02 -25.61
C ASN A 270 -19.53 12.42 -26.71
N ARG A 271 -19.87 11.14 -26.56
CA ARG A 271 -20.73 10.39 -27.51
C ARG A 271 -22.12 11.01 -27.70
N ARG A 272 -22.61 11.83 -26.77
CA ARG A 272 -23.89 12.56 -26.86
C ARG A 272 -23.72 13.96 -27.45
N ASN A 273 -22.53 14.30 -27.93
CA ASN A 273 -22.16 15.62 -28.44
C ASN A 273 -22.40 16.74 -27.40
N LYS A 274 -22.09 16.43 -26.13
CA LYS A 274 -22.06 17.36 -25.01
C LYS A 274 -20.61 17.55 -24.57
N ASP A 275 -20.33 18.70 -23.98
CA ASP A 275 -19.03 19.02 -23.41
C ASP A 275 -18.67 17.95 -22.36
N ASP A 276 -17.42 17.50 -22.40
CA ASP A 276 -16.88 16.42 -21.57
C ASP A 276 -15.71 16.98 -20.75
N ASP A 277 -14.48 16.96 -21.29
CA ASP A 277 -13.30 17.50 -20.63
C ASP A 277 -13.03 18.93 -21.09
N LEU A 278 -12.71 19.81 -20.14
CA LEU A 278 -12.17 21.14 -20.42
C LEU A 278 -10.67 21.01 -20.69
N LEU A 279 -10.24 21.29 -21.91
CA LEU A 279 -8.84 21.20 -22.34
C LEU A 279 -8.08 22.49 -22.09
N TYR A 280 -8.70 23.63 -22.41
CA TYR A 280 -8.12 24.96 -22.23
C TYR A 280 -9.17 25.94 -21.77
N ASN A 281 -8.75 26.85 -20.90
CA ASN A 281 -9.52 27.98 -20.42
C ASN A 281 -8.57 29.14 -20.17
N SER A 282 -8.31 29.96 -21.17
CA SER A 282 -7.26 30.97 -21.12
C SER A 282 -7.74 32.32 -21.60
N THR A 283 -7.20 33.38 -21.02
CA THR A 283 -7.28 34.76 -21.51
C THR A 283 -5.91 35.30 -21.90
N LEU A 284 -4.90 34.42 -21.98
CA LEU A 284 -3.53 34.81 -22.27
C LEU A 284 -3.42 35.32 -23.71
N ARG A 285 -2.74 36.45 -23.89
CA ARG A 285 -2.44 36.96 -25.23
C ARG A 285 -1.56 35.97 -25.98
N ASP A 286 -1.89 35.73 -27.25
CA ASP A 286 -1.11 34.84 -28.13
C ASP A 286 -0.93 33.42 -27.54
N PHE A 287 -1.94 32.91 -26.81
CA PHE A 287 -1.90 31.61 -26.14
C PHE A 287 -1.54 30.48 -27.10
N ARG A 288 -0.73 29.55 -26.60
CA ARG A 288 -0.45 28.26 -27.22
C ARG A 288 -0.25 27.21 -26.13
N GLY A 289 -0.96 26.09 -26.24
CA GLY A 289 -0.84 24.99 -25.28
C GLY A 289 -0.83 23.65 -25.99
N ARG A 290 -0.24 22.65 -25.34
CA ARG A 290 -0.35 21.23 -25.72
C ARG A 290 -0.83 20.42 -24.52
N THR A 291 -1.86 19.60 -24.72
CA THR A 291 -2.40 18.74 -23.66
C THR A 291 -2.63 17.32 -24.16
N LEU A 292 -2.66 16.39 -23.22
CA LEU A 292 -2.94 14.97 -23.48
C LEU A 292 -4.45 14.77 -23.58
N VAL A 293 -4.93 14.13 -24.64
CA VAL A 293 -6.36 13.84 -24.83
C VAL A 293 -6.54 12.38 -25.14
N HIS A 294 -7.55 11.77 -24.54
CA HIS A 294 -7.96 10.38 -24.80
C HIS A 294 -9.14 10.37 -25.77
N PRO A 295 -8.93 10.04 -27.05
CA PRO A 295 -10.02 10.02 -28.01
C PRO A 295 -11.05 8.94 -27.65
N PRO A 296 -12.36 9.24 -27.74
CA PRO A 296 -13.40 8.25 -27.46
C PRO A 296 -13.33 7.07 -28.44
N GLU A 297 -13.34 5.84 -27.92
CA GLU A 297 -13.27 4.64 -28.75
C GLU A 297 -14.47 4.52 -29.71
N GLY A 298 -14.17 4.23 -30.98
CA GLY A 298 -15.14 3.91 -32.02
C GLY A 298 -15.86 5.10 -32.64
N ILE A 299 -15.57 6.34 -32.23
CA ILE A 299 -16.12 7.56 -32.83
C ILE A 299 -15.02 8.61 -33.08
N PRO A 300 -15.22 9.56 -34.02
CA PRO A 300 -14.26 10.63 -34.25
C PRO A 300 -14.09 11.52 -33.01
N LEU A 301 -12.85 11.95 -32.74
CA LEU A 301 -12.59 13.01 -31.76
C LEU A 301 -13.25 14.31 -32.24
N ARG A 302 -14.06 14.92 -31.39
CA ARG A 302 -14.71 16.21 -31.65
C ARG A 302 -14.37 17.17 -30.53
N LEU A 303 -14.07 18.41 -30.92
CA LEU A 303 -13.65 19.47 -30.00
C LEU A 303 -14.54 20.69 -30.24
N ARG A 304 -15.09 21.26 -29.18
CA ARG A 304 -15.77 22.56 -29.23
C ARG A 304 -14.76 23.64 -28.86
N VAL A 305 -14.67 24.66 -29.70
CA VAL A 305 -13.80 25.81 -29.50
C VAL A 305 -14.68 27.02 -29.22
N GLU A 306 -14.32 27.76 -28.17
CA GLU A 306 -14.89 29.06 -27.82
C GLU A 306 -13.76 30.07 -27.88
N ALA A 307 -13.88 31.05 -28.78
CA ALA A 307 -12.78 31.98 -29.02
C ALA A 307 -13.32 33.30 -29.54
N ASP A 308 -12.65 34.40 -29.19
CA ASP A 308 -12.95 35.72 -29.77
C ASP A 308 -12.28 35.92 -31.14
N ASN A 309 -11.12 35.29 -31.34
CA ASN A 309 -10.23 35.53 -32.48
C ASN A 309 -10.05 34.30 -33.38
N ASP A 310 -9.11 34.43 -34.32
CA ASP A 310 -8.64 33.31 -35.14
C ASP A 310 -7.90 32.30 -34.29
N TRP A 311 -8.13 31.02 -34.56
CA TRP A 311 -7.54 29.91 -33.84
C TRP A 311 -7.10 28.79 -34.77
N THR A 312 -6.12 28.02 -34.32
CA THR A 312 -5.73 26.76 -34.95
C THR A 312 -5.71 25.65 -33.91
N VAL A 313 -6.27 24.50 -34.28
CA VAL A 313 -6.22 23.26 -33.51
C VAL A 313 -5.47 22.22 -34.33
N MET A 314 -4.56 21.50 -33.68
CA MET A 314 -3.75 20.46 -34.28
C MET A 314 -3.76 19.21 -33.39
N VAL A 315 -4.00 18.04 -33.98
CA VAL A 315 -4.01 16.74 -33.29
C VAL A 315 -2.83 15.91 -33.80
N GLN A 316 -1.97 15.47 -32.88
CA GLN A 316 -0.65 14.89 -33.19
C GLN A 316 -0.40 13.58 -32.42
N PRO A 317 0.48 12.69 -32.93
CA PRO A 317 0.91 11.51 -32.20
C PRO A 317 1.83 11.87 -31.02
N LEU A 318 1.79 11.08 -29.95
CA LEU A 318 2.64 11.29 -28.75
C LEU A 318 4.15 11.28 -29.03
N SER A 319 4.58 10.67 -30.14
CA SER A 319 5.99 10.66 -30.54
C SER A 319 6.60 12.06 -30.78
N VAL A 320 5.77 13.10 -30.89
CA VAL A 320 6.22 14.50 -31.04
C VAL A 320 6.40 15.24 -29.70
N ALA A 321 6.09 14.60 -28.57
CA ALA A 321 6.36 15.16 -27.25
C ALA A 321 7.85 15.53 -27.13
N ARG A 322 8.12 16.74 -26.63
CA ARG A 322 9.50 17.19 -26.37
C ARG A 322 10.12 16.30 -25.30
N ARG A 323 11.41 16.00 -25.41
CA ARG A 323 12.12 15.17 -24.43
C ARG A 323 12.87 16.02 -23.42
N LEU A 324 12.80 15.62 -22.16
CA LEU A 324 13.60 16.21 -21.08
C LEU A 324 14.99 15.54 -21.01
N ASP A 325 15.77 15.68 -22.09
CA ASP A 325 17.16 15.19 -22.17
C ASP A 325 18.19 16.24 -21.69
N SER A 326 17.76 17.50 -21.65
CA SER A 326 18.50 18.68 -21.19
C SER A 326 17.51 19.68 -20.58
N PRO A 327 17.95 20.74 -19.86
CA PRO A 327 17.05 21.75 -19.33
C PRO A 327 16.04 22.22 -20.39
N LEU A 328 14.76 22.15 -20.05
CA LEU A 328 13.64 22.38 -20.96
C LEU A 328 12.82 23.54 -20.46
N GLN A 329 12.62 24.55 -21.31
CA GLN A 329 11.77 25.70 -21.03
C GLN A 329 10.48 25.64 -21.84
N GLY A 330 9.41 26.19 -21.29
CA GLY A 330 8.12 26.34 -21.96
C GLY A 330 7.26 27.41 -21.30
N TYR A 331 6.07 27.59 -21.88
CA TYR A 331 5.07 28.54 -21.44
C TYR A 331 3.70 27.89 -21.65
N GLY A 332 2.82 27.97 -20.66
CA GLY A 332 1.51 27.34 -20.76
C GLY A 332 1.53 25.82 -20.55
N PRO A 333 0.39 25.15 -20.79
CA PRO A 333 0.28 23.70 -20.68
C PRO A 333 1.12 22.95 -21.72
N GLU A 334 1.74 21.85 -21.29
CA GLU A 334 2.68 21.09 -22.13
C GLU A 334 2.72 19.59 -21.78
N VAL A 335 3.05 18.76 -22.78
CA VAL A 335 3.30 17.32 -22.65
C VAL A 335 4.77 17.03 -22.99
N VAL A 336 5.51 16.56 -21.99
CA VAL A 336 6.95 16.26 -22.08
C VAL A 336 7.18 14.76 -21.88
N ALA A 337 8.05 14.16 -22.69
CA ALA A 337 8.46 12.76 -22.54
C ALA A 337 9.76 12.65 -21.74
N TYR A 338 9.81 11.71 -20.79
CA TYR A 338 11.00 11.37 -20.03
C TYR A 338 11.36 9.89 -20.20
N THR A 339 12.58 9.62 -20.64
CA THR A 339 13.11 8.25 -20.85
C THR A 339 14.41 7.99 -20.09
N GLY A 340 14.77 8.87 -19.15
CA GLY A 340 15.97 8.74 -18.32
C GLY A 340 15.79 7.75 -17.16
N THR A 341 16.85 7.55 -16.39
CA THR A 341 16.80 6.79 -15.11
C THR A 341 16.00 7.56 -14.07
N ALA A 342 15.78 6.98 -12.88
CA ALA A 342 15.23 7.75 -11.77
C ALA A 342 16.04 9.04 -11.55
N ALA A 343 15.35 10.16 -11.32
CA ALA A 343 15.96 11.48 -11.29
C ALA A 343 15.22 12.40 -10.32
N ASP A 344 15.93 13.42 -9.86
CA ASP A 344 15.33 14.59 -9.24
C ASP A 344 15.06 15.63 -10.35
N ILE A 345 13.83 16.10 -10.50
CA ILE A 345 13.48 17.17 -11.44
C ILE A 345 13.44 18.50 -10.68
N ASP A 346 14.34 19.42 -11.04
CA ASP A 346 14.24 20.80 -10.60
C ASP A 346 13.19 21.52 -11.45
N VAL A 347 12.18 22.05 -10.77
CA VAL A 347 11.04 22.77 -11.33
C VAL A 347 11.19 24.23 -10.96
N GLU A 348 11.19 25.10 -11.96
CA GLU A 348 11.11 26.54 -11.80
C GLU A 348 9.88 27.07 -12.56
N PHE A 349 9.02 27.83 -11.90
CA PHE A 349 7.90 28.52 -12.50
C PHE A 349 7.93 29.99 -12.05
N ALA A 350 7.91 30.92 -13.00
CA ALA A 350 8.14 32.33 -12.70
C ALA A 350 6.85 33.09 -12.32
N GLY A 351 5.68 32.47 -12.45
CA GLY A 351 4.38 33.10 -12.32
C GLY A 351 3.87 33.76 -13.61
N ASP A 352 2.63 34.22 -13.60
CA ASP A 352 2.02 34.99 -14.69
C ASP A 352 2.49 36.48 -14.69
N GLU A 353 1.90 37.32 -15.56
CA GLU A 353 2.27 38.74 -15.68
C GLU A 353 2.05 39.56 -14.39
N ASP A 354 1.18 39.09 -13.49
CA ASP A 354 0.86 39.72 -12.21
C ASP A 354 1.67 39.12 -11.03
N GLY A 355 2.52 38.12 -11.32
CA GLY A 355 3.37 37.44 -10.34
C GLY A 355 2.68 36.31 -9.55
N GLY A 356 1.45 35.94 -9.93
CA GLY A 356 0.71 34.78 -9.42
C GLY A 356 0.74 33.62 -10.42
N GLY A 357 -0.40 32.95 -10.63
CA GLY A 357 -0.59 31.99 -11.71
C GLY A 357 -0.52 30.52 -11.28
N TYR A 358 -1.31 29.66 -11.93
CA TYR A 358 -1.36 28.24 -11.59
C TYR A 358 -0.20 27.47 -12.21
N PHE A 359 0.37 26.53 -11.46
CA PHE A 359 1.29 25.52 -11.97
C PHE A 359 1.04 24.15 -11.34
N ALA A 360 0.81 23.15 -12.18
CA ALA A 360 0.80 21.75 -11.80
C ALA A 360 1.70 20.91 -12.70
N LEU A 361 2.35 19.92 -12.09
CA LEU A 361 3.17 18.92 -12.76
C LEU A 361 2.69 17.54 -12.32
N LYS A 362 2.30 16.72 -13.29
CA LYS A 362 1.90 15.32 -13.09
C LYS A 362 2.88 14.40 -13.82
N SER A 363 3.15 13.22 -13.29
CA SER A 363 3.85 12.15 -14.02
C SER A 363 2.93 10.98 -14.30
N GLN A 364 2.99 10.46 -15.53
CA GLN A 364 2.19 9.32 -15.95
C GLN A 364 3.07 8.28 -16.66
N GLU A 365 3.18 7.09 -16.10
CA GLU A 365 4.00 6.02 -16.69
C GLU A 365 3.42 5.54 -18.04
N LEU A 366 4.30 5.15 -18.97
CA LEU A 366 3.90 4.66 -20.28
C LEU A 366 2.91 3.47 -20.19
N ALA A 367 3.08 2.60 -19.19
CA ALA A 367 2.21 1.45 -18.94
C ALA A 367 0.76 1.87 -18.61
N ASN A 368 0.60 3.06 -18.01
CA ASN A 368 -0.65 3.56 -17.46
C ASN A 368 -1.33 4.59 -18.37
N LEU A 369 -0.77 4.93 -19.54
CA LEU A 369 -1.36 5.89 -20.49
C LEU A 369 -2.74 5.50 -21.03
N ARG A 370 -3.26 4.31 -20.72
CA ARG A 370 -4.65 3.95 -21.07
C ARG A 370 -5.65 4.43 -20.04
N ASN A 371 -5.20 4.73 -18.83
CA ASN A 371 -6.01 5.15 -17.71
C ASN A 371 -5.70 6.63 -17.39
N PRO A 372 -6.55 7.58 -17.80
CA PRO A 372 -6.29 9.02 -17.61
C PRO A 372 -6.18 9.43 -16.14
N ASP A 373 -6.80 8.67 -15.22
CA ASP A 373 -6.83 8.96 -13.79
C ASP A 373 -5.61 8.42 -13.01
N GLU A 374 -4.74 7.65 -13.68
CA GLU A 374 -3.59 7.00 -13.05
C GLU A 374 -2.31 7.80 -13.31
N TYR A 375 -2.11 8.86 -12.53
CA TYR A 375 -0.92 9.71 -12.54
C TYR A 375 -0.48 10.06 -11.11
N ASP A 376 0.79 10.43 -10.95
CA ASP A 376 1.28 11.02 -9.71
C ASP A 376 1.27 12.54 -9.82
N LEU A 377 0.62 13.22 -8.87
CA LEU A 377 0.66 14.68 -8.77
C LEU A 377 1.95 15.10 -8.05
N LEU A 378 2.90 15.69 -8.77
CA LEU A 378 4.21 16.07 -8.25
C LEU A 378 4.23 17.50 -7.72
N VAL A 379 3.52 18.42 -8.39
CA VAL A 379 3.42 19.84 -8.02
C VAL A 379 2.00 20.32 -8.25
N ASN A 380 1.49 21.17 -7.36
CA ASN A 380 0.20 21.87 -7.51
C ASN A 380 0.20 23.17 -6.69
N GLU A 381 0.51 24.30 -7.32
CA GLU A 381 0.74 25.60 -6.66
C GLU A 381 0.14 26.76 -7.45
N THR A 382 -0.08 27.91 -6.81
CA THR A 382 -0.73 29.10 -7.40
C THR A 382 0.17 30.34 -7.48
N ASP A 383 1.46 30.20 -7.17
CA ASP A 383 2.45 31.27 -7.17
C ASP A 383 3.78 30.80 -7.81
N ALA A 384 4.67 31.75 -8.11
CA ALA A 384 6.02 31.44 -8.56
C ALA A 384 6.75 30.49 -7.59
N LEU A 385 7.41 29.46 -8.13
CA LEU A 385 8.02 28.41 -7.33
C LEU A 385 9.38 27.97 -7.88
N ARG A 386 10.21 27.49 -6.96
CA ARG A 386 11.42 26.73 -7.25
C ARG A 386 11.50 25.56 -6.30
N GLN A 387 11.33 24.35 -6.82
CA GLN A 387 11.38 23.14 -6.00
C GLN A 387 11.96 21.95 -6.77
N THR A 388 12.27 20.89 -6.05
CA THR A 388 12.76 19.64 -6.63
C THR A 388 11.79 18.53 -6.31
N VAL A 389 11.38 17.77 -7.32
CA VAL A 389 10.47 16.62 -7.18
C VAL A 389 11.13 15.34 -7.70
N PRO A 390 10.99 14.19 -7.02
CA PRO A 390 11.51 12.94 -7.51
C PRO A 390 10.62 12.38 -8.64
N VAL A 391 11.24 11.73 -9.63
CA VAL A 391 10.52 10.96 -10.66
C VAL A 391 11.14 9.55 -10.82
N PRO A 392 10.31 8.52 -11.08
CA PRO A 392 10.82 7.18 -11.34
C PRO A 392 11.59 7.12 -12.67
N ALA A 393 12.22 5.98 -12.93
CA ALA A 393 12.81 5.73 -14.24
C ALA A 393 11.73 5.73 -15.33
N GLY A 394 12.02 6.36 -16.46
CA GLY A 394 11.14 6.34 -17.62
C GLY A 394 11.03 4.95 -18.25
N PRO A 395 10.11 4.76 -19.22
CA PRO A 395 9.40 5.81 -19.94
C PRO A 395 8.14 6.33 -19.23
N LEU A 396 8.05 7.65 -19.07
CA LEU A 396 6.88 8.35 -18.54
C LEU A 396 6.62 9.68 -19.26
N LEU A 397 5.40 10.19 -19.17
CA LEU A 397 5.03 11.54 -19.57
C LEU A 397 5.00 12.46 -18.34
N LEU A 398 5.51 13.66 -18.51
CA LEU A 398 5.34 14.78 -17.58
C LEU A 398 4.29 15.71 -18.20
N LEU A 399 3.16 15.85 -17.52
CA LEU A 399 2.03 16.68 -17.93
C LEU A 399 2.08 17.98 -17.12
N ILE A 400 2.20 19.10 -17.82
CA ILE A 400 2.35 20.42 -17.24
C ILE A 400 1.08 21.20 -17.50
N GLU A 401 0.50 21.75 -16.45
CA GLU A 401 -0.57 22.75 -16.51
C GLU A 401 0.02 24.03 -15.93
N ALA A 402 0.08 25.11 -16.73
CA ALA A 402 0.73 26.34 -16.30
C ALA A 402 0.08 27.56 -16.95
N ASP A 403 0.03 28.68 -16.23
CA ASP A 403 -0.44 29.98 -16.74
C ASP A 403 0.71 30.93 -17.13
N GLY A 404 1.96 30.48 -16.99
CA GLY A 404 3.16 31.28 -17.20
C GLY A 404 4.38 30.46 -17.63
N PRO A 405 5.58 31.07 -17.67
CA PRO A 405 6.80 30.41 -18.10
C PRO A 405 7.36 29.49 -17.01
N TRP A 406 7.85 28.33 -17.44
CA TRP A 406 8.43 27.31 -16.58
C TRP A 406 9.71 26.72 -17.19
N GLN A 407 10.54 26.15 -16.32
CA GLN A 407 11.74 25.40 -16.67
C GLN A 407 11.81 24.10 -15.86
N LEU A 408 12.11 22.99 -16.54
CA LEU A 408 12.40 21.70 -15.94
C LEU A 408 13.85 21.31 -16.18
N THR A 409 14.54 20.80 -15.17
CA THR A 409 15.90 20.25 -15.30
C THR A 409 15.98 18.88 -14.61
N ALA A 410 16.23 17.83 -15.38
CA ALA A 410 16.44 16.49 -14.81
C ALA A 410 17.85 16.33 -14.26
N ARG A 411 17.96 15.86 -13.02
CA ARG A 411 19.20 15.44 -12.36
C ARG A 411 19.15 13.92 -12.12
N PRO A 412 19.69 13.11 -13.04
CA PRO A 412 19.72 11.66 -12.90
C PRO A 412 20.38 11.23 -11.60
N LEU A 413 19.77 10.28 -10.91
CA LEU A 413 20.35 9.68 -9.71
C LEU A 413 21.52 8.76 -10.07
N PRO A 414 22.50 8.56 -9.17
CA PRO A 414 23.58 7.61 -9.39
C PRO A 414 22.99 6.20 -9.59
N VAL A 415 23.26 5.60 -10.74
CA VAL A 415 22.85 4.22 -11.02
C VAL A 415 23.76 3.28 -10.22
N LEU A 416 23.17 2.30 -9.53
CA LEU A 416 23.87 1.10 -9.06
C LEU A 416 24.55 0.45 -10.27
N ASP A 417 25.87 0.61 -10.41
CA ASP A 417 26.65 -0.25 -11.29
C ASP A 417 26.58 -1.65 -10.70
N GLN A 418 25.65 -2.47 -11.22
CA GLN A 418 25.42 -3.82 -10.70
C GLN A 418 26.70 -4.67 -10.72
N ALA A 419 27.59 -4.46 -11.69
CA ALA A 419 28.85 -5.20 -11.74
C ALA A 419 29.80 -4.76 -10.61
N ALA A 420 29.88 -3.46 -10.33
CA ALA A 420 30.65 -2.95 -9.20
C ALA A 420 30.04 -3.41 -7.85
N ALA A 421 28.72 -3.34 -7.70
CA ALA A 421 28.00 -3.78 -6.49
C ALA A 421 28.18 -5.28 -6.22
N GLN A 422 28.13 -6.12 -7.26
CA GLN A 422 28.43 -7.55 -7.16
C GLN A 422 29.87 -7.79 -6.71
N SER A 423 30.83 -7.01 -7.21
CA SER A 423 32.24 -7.16 -6.85
C SER A 423 32.56 -6.70 -5.42
N SER A 424 31.87 -5.67 -4.92
CA SER A 424 32.08 -5.12 -3.58
C SER A 424 31.25 -5.82 -2.50
N GLY A 425 30.12 -6.41 -2.88
CA GLY A 425 29.12 -6.91 -1.93
C GLY A 425 28.27 -5.79 -1.31
N ASP A 426 28.41 -4.55 -1.78
CA ASP A 426 27.70 -3.36 -1.32
C ASP A 426 26.63 -2.96 -2.35
N TYR A 427 25.38 -2.92 -1.92
CA TYR A 427 24.22 -2.55 -2.72
C TYR A 427 23.51 -1.37 -2.06
N THR A 428 23.08 -0.38 -2.84
CA THR A 428 22.40 0.82 -2.33
C THR A 428 21.28 1.24 -3.26
N GLY A 429 20.14 1.66 -2.74
CA GLY A 429 19.08 2.22 -3.57
C GLY A 429 18.14 3.11 -2.78
N ARG A 430 17.05 3.51 -3.42
CA ARG A 430 16.02 4.35 -2.82
C ARG A 430 14.66 3.85 -3.27
N GLY A 431 13.64 4.01 -2.43
CA GLY A 431 12.27 3.78 -2.82
C GLY A 431 11.94 2.30 -3.01
N LYS A 432 10.75 2.07 -3.54
CA LYS A 432 10.32 0.76 -4.02
C LYS A 432 11.26 0.26 -5.11
N SER A 433 11.83 -0.93 -4.91
CA SER A 433 12.83 -1.46 -5.83
C SER A 433 12.95 -2.98 -5.71
N THR A 434 13.51 -3.61 -6.75
CA THR A 434 13.90 -5.03 -6.71
C THR A 434 15.37 -5.14 -7.03
N VAL A 435 16.13 -5.80 -6.16
CA VAL A 435 17.58 -5.98 -6.32
C VAL A 435 17.94 -7.46 -6.21
N THR A 436 18.89 -7.89 -7.02
CA THR A 436 19.45 -9.25 -6.97
C THR A 436 20.81 -9.20 -6.31
N LEU A 437 20.92 -9.86 -5.15
CA LEU A 437 22.17 -9.98 -4.41
C LEU A 437 22.85 -11.29 -4.80
N VAL A 438 24.13 -11.22 -5.16
CA VAL A 438 24.94 -12.40 -5.48
C VAL A 438 25.68 -12.86 -4.24
N ASN A 439 25.60 -14.16 -3.93
CA ASN A 439 26.28 -14.74 -2.79
C ASN A 439 27.80 -14.79 -3.06
N PRO A 440 28.64 -14.13 -2.23
CA PRO A 440 30.09 -14.15 -2.42
C PRO A 440 30.71 -15.52 -2.19
N ALA A 441 30.01 -16.44 -1.50
CA ALA A 441 30.44 -17.80 -1.25
C ALA A 441 29.28 -18.80 -1.39
N PRO A 442 28.88 -19.17 -2.63
CA PRO A 442 27.83 -20.15 -2.87
C PRO A 442 28.07 -21.46 -2.11
N GLY A 443 27.00 -22.04 -1.56
CA GLY A 443 27.05 -23.18 -0.64
C GLY A 443 27.26 -22.80 0.83
N ARG A 444 27.49 -21.51 1.15
CA ARG A 444 27.56 -20.99 2.52
C ARG A 444 26.59 -19.83 2.74
N PRO A 445 26.06 -19.66 3.96
CA PRO A 445 25.29 -18.48 4.32
C PRO A 445 26.16 -17.23 4.36
N SER A 446 25.52 -16.07 4.20
CA SER A 446 26.15 -14.77 4.40
C SER A 446 25.36 -13.93 5.40
N ILE A 447 26.05 -13.05 6.10
CA ILE A 447 25.40 -12.04 6.93
C ILE A 447 25.02 -10.87 6.03
N LEU A 448 23.76 -10.47 6.09
CA LEU A 448 23.27 -9.25 5.48
C LEU A 448 23.27 -8.15 6.55
N GLU A 449 24.19 -7.19 6.42
CA GLU A 449 24.13 -5.92 7.13
C GLU A 449 23.24 -4.95 6.34
N TYR A 450 22.24 -4.36 6.98
CA TYR A 450 21.28 -3.48 6.33
C TYR A 450 21.18 -2.12 7.04
N ALA A 451 20.92 -1.09 6.26
CA ALA A 451 20.46 0.21 6.74
C ALA A 451 19.34 0.71 5.82
N ILE A 452 18.14 0.92 6.35
CA ILE A 452 16.95 1.27 5.58
C ILE A 452 16.22 2.42 6.27
N SER A 453 15.93 3.48 5.52
CA SER A 453 15.10 4.60 5.96
C SER A 453 13.63 4.30 5.65
N ASP A 454 12.70 4.66 6.52
CA ASP A 454 11.26 4.52 6.25
C ASP A 454 10.73 5.80 5.56
N GLU A 455 9.80 5.66 4.61
CA GLU A 455 9.07 6.80 4.00
C GLU A 455 7.86 7.27 4.82
N GLY A 456 7.85 7.00 6.14
CA GLY A 456 6.78 7.44 7.03
C GLY A 456 5.54 6.54 7.07
N SER A 457 5.59 5.35 6.45
CA SER A 457 4.59 4.30 6.65
C SER A 457 4.49 3.91 8.13
N PHE A 458 3.26 3.79 8.66
CA PHE A 458 3.02 3.36 10.04
C PHE A 458 3.60 1.96 10.34
N MET A 459 3.72 1.10 9.31
CA MET A 459 4.26 -0.26 9.45
C MET A 459 5.79 -0.33 9.25
N GLY A 460 6.42 0.79 8.83
CA GLY A 460 7.82 0.85 8.39
C GLY A 460 8.06 0.16 7.04
N TYR A 461 9.31 0.10 6.60
CA TYR A 461 9.68 -0.60 5.37
C TYR A 461 9.35 -2.11 5.42
N GLU A 462 9.14 -2.73 4.25
CA GLU A 462 9.10 -4.19 4.09
C GLU A 462 10.13 -4.65 3.03
N VAL A 463 10.92 -5.67 3.39
CA VAL A 463 11.78 -6.39 2.45
C VAL A 463 11.30 -7.83 2.35
N LYS A 464 11.03 -8.27 1.13
CA LYS A 464 10.53 -9.62 0.81
C LYS A 464 11.56 -10.36 -0.05
N LEU A 465 11.75 -11.64 0.24
CA LEU A 465 12.46 -12.57 -0.62
C LEU A 465 11.53 -13.00 -1.74
N LEU A 466 12.03 -12.95 -2.97
CA LEU A 466 11.37 -13.51 -4.15
C LEU A 466 12.01 -14.85 -4.49
N ASP A 467 11.19 -15.85 -4.72
CA ASP A 467 11.67 -17.11 -5.29
C ASP A 467 11.73 -17.07 -6.83
N GLU A 468 11.94 -18.23 -7.45
CA GLU A 468 12.04 -18.34 -8.91
C GLU A 468 10.72 -18.04 -9.66
N TYR A 469 9.59 -18.05 -8.96
CA TYR A 469 8.25 -17.74 -9.50
C TYR A 469 7.76 -16.35 -9.09
N ASP A 470 8.63 -15.53 -8.50
CA ASP A 470 8.28 -14.24 -7.89
C ASP A 470 7.31 -14.33 -6.71
N ASP A 471 7.14 -15.52 -6.10
CA ASP A 471 6.36 -15.67 -4.89
C ASP A 471 7.08 -14.97 -3.72
N GLU A 472 6.29 -14.25 -2.91
CA GLU A 472 6.81 -13.39 -1.86
C GLU A 472 6.90 -14.11 -0.51
N ALA A 473 8.10 -14.13 0.05
CA ALA A 473 8.35 -14.55 1.43
C ALA A 473 8.83 -13.35 2.28
N LYS A 474 8.20 -13.15 3.44
CA LYS A 474 8.56 -12.05 4.35
C LYS A 474 9.99 -12.23 4.88
N PHE A 475 10.81 -11.19 4.81
CA PHE A 475 12.22 -11.26 5.21
C PHE A 475 12.60 -10.20 6.27
N LEU A 476 12.59 -8.91 5.94
CA LEU A 476 12.80 -7.82 6.90
C LEU A 476 11.57 -6.91 6.97
N ARG A 477 11.32 -6.36 8.14
CA ARG A 477 10.23 -5.39 8.39
C ARG A 477 10.67 -4.40 9.46
N GLY A 478 10.49 -3.11 9.20
CA GLY A 478 10.94 -2.03 10.09
C GLY A 478 10.51 -2.22 11.54
N GLN A 479 9.24 -2.58 11.77
CA GLN A 479 8.69 -2.82 13.12
C GLN A 479 9.45 -3.89 13.94
N PHE A 480 10.01 -4.91 13.29
CA PHE A 480 10.65 -6.04 13.98
C PHE A 480 12.17 -6.01 13.93
N HIS A 481 12.73 -5.29 12.96
CA HIS A 481 14.16 -5.31 12.63
C HIS A 481 14.86 -3.96 12.83
N GLY A 482 14.09 -2.90 13.09
CA GLY A 482 14.60 -1.53 13.15
C GLY A 482 15.16 -1.05 11.81
N ARG A 483 15.78 0.13 11.79
CA ARG A 483 16.34 0.71 10.55
C ARG A 483 17.70 0.17 10.22
N ARG A 484 18.42 -0.39 11.19
CA ARG A 484 19.77 -0.93 11.02
C ARG A 484 19.93 -2.22 11.79
N GLY A 485 20.68 -3.15 11.23
CA GLY A 485 20.99 -4.40 11.91
C GLY A 485 21.68 -5.39 11.00
N ARG A 486 21.81 -6.61 11.51
CA ARG A 486 22.37 -7.74 10.77
C ARG A 486 21.43 -8.93 10.84
N THR A 487 21.27 -9.63 9.73
CA THR A 487 20.51 -10.90 9.64
C THR A 487 21.26 -11.91 8.77
N LEU A 488 20.73 -13.13 8.66
CA LEU A 488 21.26 -14.14 7.74
C LEU A 488 20.47 -14.19 6.42
N LEU A 489 21.21 -14.09 5.32
CA LEU A 489 20.77 -14.33 3.94
C LEU A 489 21.49 -15.56 3.37
N PHE A 490 21.00 -16.10 2.25
CA PHE A 490 21.50 -17.33 1.63
C PHE A 490 21.59 -18.49 2.62
N ARG A 491 20.54 -18.69 3.42
CA ARG A 491 20.58 -19.62 4.55
C ARG A 491 20.95 -21.05 4.17
N LYS A 492 20.73 -21.47 2.91
CA LYS A 492 21.12 -22.78 2.37
C LYS A 492 22.35 -22.70 1.47
N GLY A 493 22.96 -21.52 1.33
CA GLY A 493 24.05 -21.25 0.40
C GLY A 493 23.58 -21.03 -1.03
N GLU A 494 22.39 -20.50 -1.22
CA GLU A 494 21.86 -20.10 -2.53
C GLU A 494 22.85 -19.16 -3.25
N PRO A 495 23.05 -19.28 -4.58
CA PRO A 495 24.02 -18.48 -5.31
C PRO A 495 23.60 -17.01 -5.45
N GLU A 496 22.30 -16.74 -5.40
CA GLU A 496 21.71 -15.41 -5.47
C GLU A 496 20.37 -15.37 -4.74
N ALA A 497 19.89 -14.15 -4.46
CA ALA A 497 18.64 -13.90 -3.78
C ALA A 497 18.07 -12.58 -4.31
N ARG A 498 16.79 -12.60 -4.66
CA ARG A 498 16.06 -11.43 -5.12
C ARG A 498 15.30 -10.84 -3.96
N LEU A 499 15.53 -9.56 -3.70
CA LEU A 499 14.87 -8.80 -2.65
C LEU A 499 13.97 -7.74 -3.27
N ARG A 500 12.71 -7.73 -2.85
CA ARG A 500 11.76 -6.64 -3.11
C ARG A 500 11.69 -5.75 -1.90
N ILE A 501 11.94 -4.47 -2.10
CA ILE A 501 11.91 -3.42 -1.10
C ILE A 501 10.68 -2.56 -1.36
N GLU A 502 9.87 -2.35 -0.33
CA GLU A 502 8.63 -1.55 -0.34
C GLU A 502 8.64 -0.61 0.87
N ASP A 503 7.97 0.54 0.74
CA ASP A 503 7.85 1.59 1.79
C ASP A 503 9.17 2.08 2.40
N ALA A 504 10.27 1.96 1.64
CA ALA A 504 11.60 2.37 2.04
C ALA A 504 12.00 3.66 1.33
N GLY A 505 12.64 4.57 2.05
CA GLY A 505 13.38 5.69 1.47
C GLY A 505 14.75 5.20 0.98
N ASP A 506 15.83 5.80 1.48
CA ASP A 506 17.19 5.32 1.20
C ASP A 506 17.48 3.97 1.89
N TRP A 507 18.06 3.02 1.16
CA TRP A 507 18.47 1.73 1.68
C TRP A 507 19.88 1.31 1.22
N SER A 508 20.57 0.56 2.08
CA SER A 508 21.83 -0.09 1.77
C SER A 508 21.91 -1.50 2.36
N PHE A 509 22.56 -2.38 1.61
CA PHE A 509 22.80 -3.77 1.95
C PHE A 509 24.27 -4.09 1.73
N ARG A 510 24.89 -4.73 2.72
CA ARG A 510 26.27 -5.22 2.65
C ARG A 510 26.30 -6.71 2.99
N LEU A 511 26.90 -7.49 2.12
CA LEU A 511 27.13 -8.91 2.33
C LEU A 511 28.47 -9.12 3.06
N LEU A 512 28.40 -9.72 4.24
CA LEU A 512 29.55 -10.05 5.07
C LEU A 512 29.73 -11.59 5.15
N PRO A 513 30.96 -12.10 5.15
CA PRO A 513 31.24 -13.49 5.45
C PRO A 513 30.66 -13.90 6.80
N VAL A 514 30.13 -15.12 6.90
CA VAL A 514 29.50 -15.62 8.14
C VAL A 514 30.48 -15.76 9.29
N GLU A 515 31.78 -15.85 9.01
CA GLU A 515 32.86 -15.85 9.98
C GLU A 515 32.96 -14.53 10.78
N GLN A 516 32.30 -13.46 10.32
CA GLN A 516 32.17 -12.20 11.06
C GLN A 516 31.02 -12.21 12.08
N ALA A 517 30.26 -13.30 12.19
CA ALA A 517 29.25 -13.44 13.25
C ALA A 517 29.93 -13.38 14.62
N GLN A 518 29.39 -12.59 15.54
CA GLN A 518 29.95 -12.48 16.88
C GLN A 518 29.80 -13.82 17.62
N PRO A 519 30.87 -14.36 18.24
CA PRO A 519 30.78 -15.64 18.93
C PRO A 519 29.98 -15.55 20.23
N LEU A 520 29.07 -16.49 20.46
CA LEU A 520 28.33 -16.70 21.69
C LEU A 520 29.07 -17.72 22.58
N ALA A 521 30.22 -17.34 23.11
CA ALA A 521 31.02 -18.18 24.03
C ALA A 521 30.66 -17.99 25.52
N GLY A 522 29.91 -16.93 25.83
CA GLY A 522 29.48 -16.55 27.18
C GLY A 522 28.38 -15.49 27.10
N SER A 523 28.19 -14.71 28.16
CA SER A 523 27.22 -13.62 28.16
C SER A 523 27.54 -12.56 27.09
N VAL A 524 26.56 -12.24 26.25
CA VAL A 524 26.68 -11.23 25.20
C VAL A 524 25.56 -10.21 25.34
N GLU A 525 25.89 -8.93 25.23
CA GLU A 525 24.94 -7.81 25.21
C GLU A 525 25.01 -7.10 23.85
N GLY A 526 23.88 -6.58 23.39
CA GLY A 526 23.76 -5.91 22.12
C GLY A 526 22.52 -5.03 22.02
N VAL A 527 22.41 -4.29 20.92
CA VAL A 527 21.28 -3.43 20.58
C VAL A 527 20.91 -3.68 19.12
N GLY A 528 19.62 -3.75 18.81
CA GLY A 528 19.15 -4.03 17.45
C GLY A 528 19.33 -5.48 17.03
N SER A 529 18.92 -5.76 15.79
CA SER A 529 19.01 -7.10 15.22
C SER A 529 20.46 -7.49 14.91
N THR A 530 20.84 -8.73 15.23
CA THR A 530 22.19 -9.24 14.95
C THR A 530 22.23 -10.74 14.68
N VAL A 531 23.40 -11.21 14.24
CA VAL A 531 23.73 -12.63 14.06
C VAL A 531 24.89 -13.02 14.97
N LEU A 532 24.68 -14.05 15.78
CA LEU A 532 25.69 -14.67 16.63
C LEU A 532 26.03 -16.07 16.13
N GLY A 533 27.29 -16.48 16.26
CA GLY A 533 27.74 -17.85 16.03
C GLY A 533 27.88 -18.61 17.34
N TYR A 534 27.26 -19.78 17.46
CA TYR A 534 27.42 -20.65 18.62
C TYR A 534 28.12 -21.95 18.20
N THR A 535 29.21 -22.29 18.88
CA THR A 535 29.94 -23.55 18.69
C THR A 535 30.07 -24.23 20.05
N GLY A 536 29.50 -25.43 20.20
CA GLY A 536 29.42 -26.12 21.48
C GLY A 536 28.36 -27.23 21.48
N PRO A 537 28.19 -27.94 22.60
CA PRO A 537 27.10 -28.89 22.76
C PRO A 537 25.73 -28.17 22.81
N PRO A 538 24.61 -28.90 22.66
CA PRO A 538 23.28 -28.35 22.92
C PRO A 538 23.19 -27.71 24.31
N ALA A 539 22.59 -26.53 24.39
CA ALA A 539 22.54 -25.70 25.60
C ALA A 539 21.24 -24.91 25.69
N LEU A 540 20.98 -24.25 26.82
CA LEU A 540 19.90 -23.27 26.94
C LEU A 540 20.44 -21.86 26.71
N VAL A 541 19.55 -20.93 26.38
CA VAL A 541 19.88 -19.51 26.36
C VAL A 541 18.81 -18.70 27.07
N HIS A 542 19.24 -17.82 27.96
CA HIS A 542 18.37 -16.85 28.61
C HIS A 542 18.45 -15.54 27.83
N LEU A 543 17.32 -15.11 27.27
CA LEU A 543 17.19 -13.83 26.59
C LEU A 543 16.49 -12.84 27.53
N ARG A 544 17.12 -11.69 27.76
CA ARG A 544 16.52 -10.59 28.53
C ARG A 544 16.67 -9.26 27.81
N ARG A 545 15.67 -8.40 27.94
CA ARG A 545 15.76 -6.99 27.55
C ARG A 545 16.56 -6.20 28.58
N THR A 546 17.40 -5.29 28.13
CA THR A 546 18.21 -4.39 28.99
C THR A 546 17.76 -2.93 28.91
N THR A 547 16.83 -2.64 28.02
CA THR A 547 16.29 -1.30 27.72
C THR A 547 14.84 -1.18 28.16
N ASP A 548 14.37 0.07 28.19
CA ASP A 548 13.10 0.44 28.77
C ASP A 548 11.93 0.49 27.78
N ASP A 549 12.17 0.14 26.52
CA ASP A 549 11.19 0.12 25.44
C ASP A 549 10.34 -1.17 25.41
N ASP A 550 9.21 -1.10 24.73
CA ASP A 550 8.30 -2.22 24.50
C ASP A 550 8.43 -2.81 23.08
N GLY A 551 9.55 -2.55 22.39
CA GLY A 551 9.80 -2.98 21.02
C GLY A 551 9.84 -4.50 20.86
N TRP A 552 9.82 -4.99 19.63
CA TRP A 552 9.93 -6.44 19.40
C TRP A 552 11.29 -6.97 19.87
N LEU A 553 11.31 -8.17 20.46
CA LEU A 553 12.55 -8.85 20.84
C LEU A 553 12.34 -10.37 20.92
N ASP A 554 12.89 -11.07 19.94
CA ASP A 554 12.98 -12.53 19.92
C ASP A 554 14.37 -13.02 19.49
N SER A 555 14.57 -14.32 19.64
CA SER A 555 15.72 -15.02 19.12
C SER A 555 15.32 -16.31 18.43
N SER A 556 16.05 -16.64 17.37
CA SER A 556 15.85 -17.83 16.55
C SER A 556 17.17 -18.53 16.27
N THR A 557 17.19 -19.85 16.45
CA THR A 557 18.33 -20.67 16.01
C THR A 557 18.17 -21.04 14.55
N VAL A 558 19.23 -20.88 13.76
CA VAL A 558 19.29 -21.24 12.34
C VAL A 558 20.42 -22.24 12.15
N GLN A 559 20.08 -23.39 11.58
CA GLN A 559 21.04 -24.45 11.29
C GLN A 559 21.84 -24.14 10.02
N PRO A 560 23.00 -24.79 9.83
CA PRO A 560 23.82 -24.62 8.61
C PRO A 560 23.09 -24.94 7.31
N HIS A 561 22.11 -25.84 7.36
CA HIS A 561 21.23 -26.18 6.23
C HIS A 561 20.02 -25.24 6.10
N GLY A 562 20.07 -24.09 6.77
CA GLY A 562 19.13 -22.98 6.67
C GLY A 562 17.81 -23.09 7.45
N LYS A 563 17.54 -24.21 8.12
CA LYS A 563 16.31 -24.35 8.91
C LYS A 563 16.39 -23.52 10.18
N GLY A 564 15.45 -22.58 10.32
CA GLY A 564 15.30 -21.72 11.49
C GLY A 564 14.17 -22.15 12.42
N VAL A 565 14.34 -21.93 13.72
CA VAL A 565 13.32 -22.12 14.74
C VAL A 565 13.43 -21.03 15.79
N VAL A 566 12.32 -20.35 16.08
CA VAL A 566 12.20 -19.42 17.22
C VAL A 566 12.48 -20.17 18.53
N CYS A 567 13.51 -19.75 19.25
CA CYS A 567 13.90 -20.34 20.53
C CYS A 567 13.35 -19.58 21.72
N ALA A 568 13.31 -18.25 21.67
CA ALA A 568 12.84 -17.42 22.77
C ALA A 568 12.23 -16.12 22.24
N ASP A 569 11.10 -15.71 22.79
CA ASP A 569 10.38 -14.47 22.44
C ASP A 569 9.97 -13.80 23.76
N THR A 570 10.34 -12.53 23.92
CA THR A 570 10.00 -11.76 25.13
C THR A 570 8.61 -11.11 25.05
N SER A 571 8.05 -11.03 23.84
CA SER A 571 6.79 -10.36 23.50
C SER A 571 6.70 -8.95 24.07
N GLY A 572 7.79 -8.18 23.88
CA GLY A 572 7.92 -6.80 24.35
C GLY A 572 8.25 -6.66 25.84
N ARG A 573 8.39 -7.75 26.60
CA ARG A 573 8.55 -7.67 28.07
C ARG A 573 10.02 -7.61 28.51
N ARG A 574 10.22 -7.14 29.74
CA ARG A 574 11.56 -7.08 30.38
C ARG A 574 11.99 -8.36 31.08
N ARG A 575 11.06 -9.27 31.37
CA ARG A 575 11.38 -10.51 32.11
C ARG A 575 12.21 -11.44 31.22
N PRO A 576 13.25 -12.09 31.76
CA PRO A 576 14.02 -13.07 31.00
C PRO A 576 13.14 -14.25 30.58
N VAL A 577 13.36 -14.74 29.36
CA VAL A 577 12.76 -15.98 28.84
C VAL A 577 13.87 -16.97 28.52
N THR A 578 13.54 -18.26 28.52
CA THR A 578 14.54 -19.32 28.28
C THR A 578 14.18 -20.08 27.02
N GLY A 579 15.15 -20.20 26.11
CA GLY A 579 15.01 -20.91 24.84
C GLY A 579 16.04 -22.03 24.67
N PRO A 580 15.76 -23.01 23.80
CA PRO A 580 16.73 -24.02 23.43
C PRO A 580 17.74 -23.49 22.41
N LEU A 581 19.03 -23.72 22.63
CA LEU A 581 20.05 -23.66 21.58
C LEU A 581 20.11 -25.00 20.87
N TRP A 582 19.34 -25.11 19.79
CA TRP A 582 19.42 -26.26 18.89
C TRP A 582 20.72 -26.21 18.09
N VAL A 583 21.54 -27.25 18.22
CA VAL A 583 22.86 -27.35 17.58
C VAL A 583 22.89 -28.45 16.53
N SER A 584 23.54 -28.18 15.39
CA SER A 584 23.71 -29.14 14.29
C SER A 584 24.58 -30.33 14.67
N GLU A 585 24.58 -31.37 13.81
CA GLU A 585 25.48 -32.52 13.96
C GLU A 585 26.96 -32.15 14.06
N ALA A 586 27.36 -31.09 13.36
CA ALA A 586 28.71 -30.55 13.37
C ALA A 586 29.05 -29.71 14.62
N GLY A 587 28.13 -29.54 15.57
CA GLY A 587 28.40 -28.87 16.84
C GLY A 587 28.36 -27.34 16.78
N TYR A 588 27.66 -26.76 15.80
CA TYR A 588 27.44 -25.32 15.74
C TYR A 588 26.05 -24.94 15.20
N CYS A 589 25.61 -23.72 15.50
CA CYS A 589 24.44 -23.07 14.92
C CYS A 589 24.62 -21.55 14.87
N TYR A 590 23.73 -20.88 14.15
CA TYR A 590 23.62 -19.42 14.18
C TYR A 590 22.43 -19.02 15.04
N LEU A 591 22.59 -17.97 15.83
CA LEU A 591 21.51 -17.39 16.62
C LEU A 591 21.22 -15.99 16.09
N LEU A 592 20.02 -15.79 15.58
CA LEU A 592 19.53 -14.48 15.14
C LEU A 592 18.83 -13.86 16.33
N VAL A 593 19.20 -12.64 16.67
CA VAL A 593 18.41 -11.78 17.55
C VAL A 593 17.67 -10.81 16.67
N GLN A 594 16.34 -10.77 16.80
CA GLN A 594 15.48 -9.84 16.07
C GLN A 594 14.98 -8.80 17.05
N ALA A 595 15.37 -7.55 16.82
CA ALA A 595 15.06 -6.42 17.68
C ALA A 595 15.11 -5.10 16.89
N ASP A 596 14.33 -4.11 17.35
CA ASP A 596 14.42 -2.72 16.87
C ASP A 596 15.78 -2.11 17.23
N ASP A 597 16.25 -1.12 16.47
CA ASP A 597 17.57 -0.49 16.61
C ASP A 597 17.78 0.30 17.92
N ARG A 598 16.71 0.46 18.71
CA ARG A 598 16.73 1.03 20.07
C ARG A 598 16.64 -0.03 21.16
N THR A 599 16.24 -1.26 20.83
CA THR A 599 16.03 -2.34 21.78
C THR A 599 17.35 -3.01 22.13
N GLY A 600 17.81 -2.77 23.36
CA GLY A 600 18.94 -3.47 23.97
C GLY A 600 18.54 -4.79 24.61
N TRP A 601 19.42 -5.79 24.48
CA TRP A 601 19.21 -7.14 24.96
C TRP A 601 20.51 -7.77 25.50
N ARG A 602 20.36 -8.85 26.27
CA ARG A 602 21.43 -9.74 26.72
C ARG A 602 21.02 -11.19 26.53
N LEU A 603 21.99 -11.99 26.08
CA LEU A 603 21.92 -13.44 26.00
C LEU A 603 22.93 -14.06 26.96
N ASP A 604 22.45 -14.99 27.78
CA ASP A 604 23.26 -15.77 28.71
C ASP A 604 23.10 -17.27 28.37
N PRO A 605 24.10 -17.91 27.73
CA PRO A 605 24.12 -19.35 27.53
C PRO A 605 24.18 -20.08 28.87
N ALA A 606 23.42 -21.17 29.01
CA ALA A 606 23.36 -21.96 30.23
C ALA A 606 23.43 -23.47 29.93
N PRO A 607 24.07 -24.27 30.80
CA PRO A 607 24.08 -25.73 30.69
C PRO A 607 22.66 -26.33 30.77
N LEU A 608 22.45 -27.51 30.18
CA LEU A 608 21.14 -28.18 30.15
C LEU A 608 20.60 -28.54 31.56
N GLU A 609 21.49 -28.70 32.54
CA GLU A 609 21.16 -29.05 33.91
C GLU A 609 20.43 -27.93 34.65
N THR A 610 20.47 -26.70 34.12
CA THR A 610 19.73 -25.55 34.70
C THR A 610 18.24 -25.58 34.34
N ALA A 611 17.81 -26.46 33.42
CA ALA A 611 16.40 -26.63 33.10
C ALA A 611 15.61 -27.07 34.34
N PRO A 612 14.53 -26.38 34.72
CA PRO A 612 13.66 -26.81 35.79
C PRO A 612 13.13 -28.24 35.56
N VAL A 613 13.21 -29.07 36.60
CA VAL A 613 12.82 -30.49 36.56
C VAL A 613 11.46 -30.71 37.21
N PHE A 614 10.63 -31.55 36.61
CA PHE A 614 9.33 -31.98 37.15
C PHE A 614 9.07 -33.47 36.84
N GLY A 615 8.09 -34.10 37.52
CA GLY A 615 7.74 -35.51 37.35
C GLY A 615 7.38 -36.20 38.68
N GLN A 616 7.34 -37.54 38.71
CA GLN A 616 6.83 -38.30 39.88
C GLN A 616 7.53 -38.01 41.22
N GLN A 617 8.81 -37.64 41.21
CA GLN A 617 9.59 -37.31 42.42
C GLN A 617 9.87 -35.81 42.60
N ALA A 618 9.35 -34.96 41.70
CA ALA A 618 9.58 -33.52 41.70
C ALA A 618 8.25 -32.77 41.80
N GLY A 619 8.26 -31.61 42.47
CA GLY A 619 7.06 -30.77 42.63
C GLY A 619 6.59 -30.14 41.31
N PRO A 620 5.48 -29.38 41.34
CA PRO A 620 5.00 -28.65 40.17
C PRO A 620 6.06 -27.64 39.69
N VAL A 621 6.09 -27.40 38.38
CA VAL A 621 6.97 -26.39 37.76
C VAL A 621 6.13 -25.30 37.14
N SER A 622 6.55 -24.05 37.31
CA SER A 622 5.87 -22.89 36.72
C SER A 622 6.86 -21.95 36.04
N GLY A 623 6.35 -21.16 35.12
CA GLY A 623 7.13 -20.18 34.38
C GLY A 623 6.26 -19.12 33.74
N GLN A 624 6.91 -18.17 33.08
CA GLN A 624 6.25 -17.08 32.38
C GLN A 624 6.90 -16.88 31.02
N GLY A 625 6.07 -16.78 29.98
CA GLY A 625 6.55 -16.67 28.62
C GLY A 625 7.20 -17.97 28.13
N TYR A 626 8.18 -17.84 27.25
CA TYR A 626 8.95 -18.97 26.72
C TYR A 626 9.84 -19.60 27.81
N GLY A 627 9.86 -20.93 27.85
CA GLY A 627 10.68 -21.69 28.80
C GLY A 627 11.06 -23.07 28.28
N VAL A 628 12.10 -23.64 28.89
CA VAL A 628 12.50 -25.04 28.67
C VAL A 628 12.52 -25.75 30.01
N VAL A 629 11.89 -26.91 30.08
CA VAL A 629 11.79 -27.76 31.28
C VAL A 629 12.19 -29.19 30.96
N ARG A 630 12.51 -29.98 31.98
CA ARG A 630 12.87 -31.39 31.85
C ARG A 630 11.92 -32.28 32.66
N HIS A 631 11.21 -33.16 31.96
CA HIS A 631 10.44 -34.21 32.58
C HIS A 631 11.33 -35.44 32.82
N THR A 632 11.51 -35.84 34.08
CA THR A 632 12.39 -36.98 34.44
C THR A 632 11.67 -38.33 34.54
N GLY A 633 10.34 -38.34 34.41
CA GLY A 633 9.52 -39.56 34.44
C GLY A 633 9.24 -40.15 33.04
N PRO A 634 8.58 -41.32 32.99
CA PRO A 634 8.02 -41.85 31.75
C PRO A 634 6.87 -40.98 31.25
N GLU A 635 6.46 -41.16 29.99
CA GLU A 635 5.30 -40.44 29.45
C GLU A 635 4.06 -40.60 30.33
N THR A 636 3.54 -39.50 30.87
CA THR A 636 2.50 -39.49 31.91
C THR A 636 1.51 -38.34 31.66
N GLU A 637 0.26 -38.49 32.11
CA GLU A 637 -0.73 -37.41 32.07
C GLU A 637 -0.43 -36.35 33.15
N MET A 638 -0.38 -35.10 32.72
CA MET A 638 -0.08 -33.95 33.56
C MET A 638 -1.07 -32.82 33.31
N MET A 639 -1.41 -32.11 34.37
CA MET A 639 -2.24 -30.92 34.27
C MET A 639 -1.38 -29.74 33.84
N LEU A 640 -1.78 -29.12 32.73
CA LEU A 640 -1.14 -27.94 32.17
C LEU A 640 -2.06 -26.74 32.36
N THR A 641 -1.66 -25.79 33.19
CA THR A 641 -2.44 -24.56 33.43
C THR A 641 -1.76 -23.40 32.72
N HIS A 642 -2.54 -22.57 32.03
CA HIS A 642 -2.05 -21.32 31.43
C HIS A 642 -3.02 -20.18 31.66
N GLU A 643 -2.45 -19.05 32.08
CA GLU A 643 -3.13 -17.79 32.26
C GLU A 643 -2.71 -16.86 31.12
N GLY A 644 -3.45 -16.93 30.02
CA GLY A 644 -3.21 -16.10 28.85
C GLY A 644 -3.70 -14.66 29.02
N ARG A 645 -3.06 -13.71 28.34
CA ARG A 645 -3.61 -12.35 28.17
C ARG A 645 -4.25 -12.19 26.80
N GLY A 646 -5.58 -12.30 26.76
CA GLY A 646 -6.38 -12.06 25.55
C GLY A 646 -6.61 -13.30 24.70
N MET A 647 -7.49 -13.18 23.70
CA MET A 647 -8.02 -14.31 22.92
C MET A 647 -6.99 -14.97 21.98
N LEU A 648 -5.83 -14.35 21.77
CA LEU A 648 -4.79 -14.80 20.83
C LEU A 648 -3.53 -15.39 21.51
N ASP A 649 -3.41 -15.33 22.83
CA ASP A 649 -2.29 -15.91 23.57
C ASP A 649 -2.50 -17.43 23.70
N GLN A 650 -1.78 -18.22 22.90
CA GLN A 650 -1.87 -19.68 22.91
C GLN A 650 -0.67 -20.29 23.60
N LEU A 651 -0.94 -21.29 24.45
CA LEU A 651 0.07 -22.18 25.00
C LEU A 651 0.39 -23.29 24.00
N VAL A 652 1.66 -23.40 23.60
CA VAL A 652 2.14 -24.50 22.77
C VAL A 652 3.32 -25.19 23.44
N VAL A 653 3.22 -26.52 23.59
CA VAL A 653 4.32 -27.35 24.11
C VAL A 653 4.93 -28.18 22.99
N TRP A 654 6.26 -28.13 22.88
CA TRP A 654 7.04 -28.93 21.96
C TRP A 654 7.93 -29.92 22.71
N GLU A 655 7.92 -31.17 22.25
CA GLU A 655 8.94 -32.16 22.58
C GLU A 655 10.25 -31.81 21.87
N LEU A 656 11.35 -31.85 22.62
CA LEU A 656 12.69 -31.61 22.11
C LEU A 656 13.50 -32.91 22.16
N ASP A 657 14.30 -33.15 21.12
CA ASP A 657 15.29 -34.24 21.13
C ASP A 657 16.54 -33.89 21.98
N GLU A 658 17.52 -34.80 22.02
CA GLU A 658 18.77 -34.61 22.78
C GLU A 658 19.62 -33.42 22.29
N ARG A 659 19.40 -32.95 21.07
CA ARG A 659 20.03 -31.75 20.49
C ARG A 659 19.16 -30.51 20.62
N LEU A 660 18.07 -30.60 21.38
CA LEU A 660 17.03 -29.60 21.57
C LEU A 660 16.26 -29.20 20.29
N ARG A 661 16.24 -30.06 19.28
CA ARG A 661 15.42 -29.83 18.09
C ARG A 661 13.95 -30.10 18.45
N PRO A 662 13.01 -29.22 18.09
CA PRO A 662 11.59 -29.53 18.20
C PRO A 662 11.21 -30.66 17.24
N VAL A 663 10.68 -31.76 17.79
CA VAL A 663 10.31 -32.97 17.03
C VAL A 663 8.81 -33.21 16.97
N ARG A 664 8.07 -32.89 18.04
CA ARG A 664 6.62 -33.12 18.12
C ARG A 664 5.94 -31.97 18.85
N ARG A 665 4.84 -31.47 18.29
CA ARG A 665 3.93 -30.53 18.96
C ARG A 665 2.91 -31.33 19.76
N ILE A 666 2.82 -31.11 21.07
CA ILE A 666 1.99 -31.90 21.98
C ILE A 666 0.64 -31.22 22.23
N ALA A 667 0.66 -30.00 22.79
CA ALA A 667 -0.54 -29.33 23.28
C ALA A 667 -0.76 -28.00 22.56
N PRO A 668 -2.01 -27.67 22.17
CA PRO A 668 -2.39 -26.34 21.72
C PRO A 668 -3.12 -25.50 22.79
N ALA A 669 -3.39 -26.06 23.98
CA ALA A 669 -4.16 -25.40 25.05
C ALA A 669 -3.92 -26.03 26.44
N SER A 670 -4.38 -25.33 27.49
CA SER A 670 -4.44 -25.80 28.88
C SER A 670 -5.30 -27.07 29.05
N GLY A 671 -5.04 -27.83 30.11
CA GLY A 671 -5.78 -29.03 30.50
C GLY A 671 -4.87 -30.23 30.74
N LEU A 672 -5.48 -31.41 30.88
CA LEU A 672 -4.75 -32.67 31.03
C LEU A 672 -4.07 -33.03 29.70
N GLN A 673 -2.76 -33.18 29.71
CA GLN A 673 -1.94 -33.48 28.54
C GLN A 673 -0.99 -34.64 28.85
N ARG A 674 -0.79 -35.54 27.88
CA ARG A 674 0.20 -36.61 28.00
C ARG A 674 1.57 -36.06 27.59
N LEU A 675 2.46 -35.90 28.56
CA LEU A 675 3.79 -35.30 28.35
C LEU A 675 4.88 -36.39 28.33
N PRO A 676 5.74 -36.44 27.30
CA PRO A 676 6.84 -37.41 27.23
C PRO A 676 7.94 -37.07 28.24
N GLY A 677 8.79 -38.05 28.54
CA GLY A 677 10.02 -37.82 29.28
C GLY A 677 11.04 -37.09 28.40
N GLY A 678 11.90 -36.27 29.01
CA GLY A 678 12.92 -35.49 28.30
C GLY A 678 12.67 -33.98 28.34
N PHE A 679 13.22 -33.24 27.37
CA PHE A 679 13.11 -31.79 27.33
C PHE A 679 11.84 -31.34 26.62
N LEU A 680 11.17 -30.34 27.19
CA LEU A 680 10.00 -29.71 26.59
C LEU A 680 10.23 -28.21 26.48
N GLN A 681 9.86 -27.62 25.34
CA GLN A 681 9.78 -26.17 25.18
C GLN A 681 8.34 -25.70 25.31
N ILE A 682 8.11 -24.78 26.24
CA ILE A 682 6.85 -24.05 26.36
C ILE A 682 6.97 -22.76 25.56
N ARG A 683 6.00 -22.51 24.68
CA ARG A 683 5.86 -21.27 23.90
C ARG A 683 4.52 -20.64 24.23
N THR A 684 4.56 -19.50 24.89
CA THR A 684 3.38 -18.71 25.24
C THR A 684 3.83 -17.31 25.62
N ASN A 685 2.88 -16.37 25.66
CA ASN A 685 3.10 -15.04 26.21
C ASN A 685 2.50 -14.92 27.62
N GLY A 686 1.91 -15.98 28.18
CA GLY A 686 1.24 -16.00 29.48
C GLY A 686 2.06 -16.65 30.60
N ASN A 687 1.45 -16.79 31.78
CA ASN A 687 1.97 -17.64 32.85
C ASN A 687 1.57 -19.08 32.58
N TRP A 688 2.39 -20.03 33.02
CA TRP A 688 2.06 -21.44 32.92
C TRP A 688 2.56 -22.25 34.11
N THR A 689 1.86 -23.35 34.40
CA THR A 689 2.20 -24.32 35.44
C THR A 689 1.99 -25.73 34.90
N ILE A 690 2.88 -26.65 35.25
CA ILE A 690 2.79 -28.08 34.97
C ILE A 690 2.82 -28.83 36.30
N GLU A 691 1.81 -29.67 36.53
CA GLU A 691 1.69 -30.49 37.73
C GLU A 691 1.15 -31.88 37.42
N ASN A 692 1.34 -32.84 38.32
CA ASN A 692 0.85 -34.20 38.11
C ASN A 692 -0.68 -34.19 38.01
N GLY A 693 -1.22 -34.83 36.96
CA GLY A 693 -2.65 -35.11 36.87
C GLY A 693 -2.99 -36.16 37.92
N GLY A 694 -3.77 -35.78 38.92
CA GLY A 694 -4.06 -36.61 40.11
C GLY A 694 -4.62 -38.00 39.83
#